data_AF-A0A535W338-F1
#
_entry.id   AF-A0A535W338-F1
#
_cell.length_a   1.000
_cell.length_b   1.000
_cell.length_c   1.000
_cell.angle_alpha   90.00
_cell.angle_beta   90.00
_cell.angle_gamma   90.00
#
_symmetry.space_group_name_H-M   'P 1'
#
loop_
_entity.id
_entity.type
_entity.pdbx_description
1 polymer ?
#
loop_
_entity_poly.entity_id
_entity_poly.type
_entity_poly.pdbx_seq_one_letter_code
_entity_poly.pdbx_strand_id
1 'polypeptide(L)'
;MGEGKREIPHAHANWRRAWLVVGLAAWAEIGVGLVDRANQQGLVEDITISPYHVVAYAALLALAVYASLTFFRGLRHGHWRDAFPPHYGGLGLGFLFLVSWIVLDIAWRNTVGINPGIEDGLSPPRLLIPIALVLIASGPLRDAIAARAERGLDPGELRGRWAGVVAIGLACAPLMLASFNPAREPLQDWTVNPGSDNSEIWTMAADGSNQTRVLEALGDGVDYSLPAWSPDGKRIAYTVWTNKGGVAQNIHNEDQTAAIWTMAPDGSDRRLVVDGAAEDAQDWIAAWSPDGHWIAYSRGLNHPTTPAPQAQANAPPGQLGPSGAAHGSSIWIVKAEGGTPQRLTSDDVDTVLGSWSPDGTKLTFIVGTGGTSDVHVASINVGAPGSGADTAPQLSGEVAVAADPANDWGPSWAADGSEIAFVSDRSGNDEIYVAGAEQATATPVPITKDDANDWVPAYAPDGTRIAFVSDRSGDPEIWSMATDGSDPVNLTNHPRAFDGQWSVSWSPDGKRIAYATAAFPDASSSGWVREDLAAAHSLLFAIALAVMALLIVALGAPLGAFGLATGVMLALAAIPEDQWRLIPAGIIAGLLVDLLVRSVRPRLRARAAAAALPALTNLAIGLTIGAAGTLAWSTTLLLGITVASAAVGWGIADVVGRVLGHAPDVVARASPGEG
;
A
#
# COMPACT_ATOMS: atom_id res chain seq x y z
N MET A 1 -10.56 70.07 35.77
CA MET A 1 -11.69 69.20 35.39
C MET A 1 -11.82 69.30 33.87
N GLY A 2 -11.69 68.26 33.05
CA GLY A 2 -11.55 66.83 33.34
C GLY A 2 -10.62 66.16 32.33
N GLU A 3 -9.97 65.10 32.82
CA GLU A 3 -9.17 64.17 32.03
C GLU A 3 -10.08 63.44 31.03
N GLY A 4 -9.81 63.63 29.74
CA GLY A 4 -10.32 62.74 28.69
C GLY A 4 -9.58 61.41 28.80
N LYS A 5 -10.29 60.38 29.28
CA LYS A 5 -9.85 58.99 29.34
C LYS A 5 -9.20 58.57 28.02
N ARG A 6 -7.97 58.05 28.11
CA ARG A 6 -7.33 57.27 27.06
C ARG A 6 -8.21 56.05 26.74
N GLU A 7 -8.89 56.06 25.60
CA GLU A 7 -9.37 54.84 24.99
C GLU A 7 -8.22 54.21 24.19
N ILE A 8 -7.39 53.42 24.88
CA ILE A 8 -6.64 52.33 24.23
C ILE A 8 -6.84 51.03 25.04
N PRO A 9 -7.97 50.31 24.90
CA PRO A 9 -8.10 48.96 25.48
C PRO A 9 -8.12 47.82 24.45
N HIS A 10 -8.29 48.07 23.14
CA HIS A 10 -8.52 46.98 22.18
C HIS A 10 -7.24 46.35 21.58
N ALA A 11 -6.13 47.09 21.43
CA ALA A 11 -4.90 46.58 20.80
C ALA A 11 -4.06 45.65 21.72
N HIS A 12 -4.24 45.72 23.05
CA HIS A 12 -3.49 44.88 24.01
C HIS A 12 -4.12 43.49 24.25
N ALA A 13 -5.41 43.30 23.94
CA ALA A 13 -6.12 42.03 24.17
C ALA A 13 -5.91 40.98 23.07
N ASN A 14 -5.52 41.40 21.86
CA ASN A 14 -5.52 40.52 20.68
C ASN A 14 -4.24 39.67 20.52
N TRP A 15 -3.07 40.17 20.94
CA TRP A 15 -1.80 39.46 20.72
C TRP A 15 -1.65 38.16 21.55
N ARG A 16 -2.11 38.14 22.81
CA ARG A 16 -2.08 36.91 23.64
C ARG A 16 -2.97 35.82 23.06
N ARG A 17 -4.12 36.23 22.50
CA ARG A 17 -5.04 35.33 21.80
C ARG A 17 -4.43 34.80 20.50
N ALA A 18 -3.69 35.63 19.75
CA ALA A 18 -2.96 35.17 18.58
C ALA A 18 -1.92 34.09 18.92
N TRP A 19 -1.11 34.29 19.95
CA TRP A 19 -0.14 33.29 20.40
C TRP A 19 -0.78 32.01 20.95
N LEU A 20 -1.94 32.11 21.59
CA LEU A 20 -2.72 30.95 22.00
C LEU A 20 -3.16 30.11 20.79
N VAL A 21 -3.70 30.74 19.74
CA VAL A 21 -4.13 30.04 18.52
C VAL A 21 -2.94 29.37 17.82
N VAL A 22 -1.80 30.06 17.72
CA VAL A 22 -0.56 29.51 17.17
C VAL A 22 -0.07 28.30 17.99
N GLY A 23 -0.11 28.39 19.32
CA GLY A 23 0.29 27.28 20.21
C GLY A 23 -0.64 26.07 20.11
N LEU A 24 -1.96 26.29 20.01
CA LEU A 24 -2.94 25.22 19.83
C LEU A 24 -2.79 24.53 18.46
N ALA A 25 -2.51 25.29 17.40
CA ALA A 25 -2.24 24.73 16.08
C ALA A 25 -0.96 23.86 16.10
N ALA A 26 0.13 24.35 16.71
CA ALA A 26 1.37 23.57 16.85
C ALA A 26 1.17 22.31 17.71
N TRP A 27 0.31 22.35 18.73
CA TRP A 27 -0.01 21.18 19.55
C TRP A 27 -0.80 20.12 18.76
N ALA A 28 -1.76 20.53 17.93
CA ALA A 28 -2.49 19.61 17.06
C ALA A 28 -1.54 18.86 16.12
N GLU A 29 -0.57 19.57 15.53
CA GLU A 29 0.45 18.98 14.64
C GLU A 29 1.34 17.94 15.34
N ILE A 30 1.83 18.26 16.53
CA ILE A 30 2.62 17.30 17.32
C ILE A 30 1.78 16.06 17.63
N GLY A 31 0.50 16.24 17.95
CA GLY A 31 -0.42 15.12 18.17
C GLY A 31 -0.59 14.24 16.94
N VAL A 32 -0.80 14.84 15.76
CA VAL A 32 -0.94 14.11 14.49
C VAL A 32 0.34 13.34 14.15
N GLY A 33 1.51 13.95 14.27
CA GLY A 33 2.78 13.27 13.99
C GLY A 33 3.11 12.15 14.99
N LEU A 34 2.61 12.22 16.22
CA LEU A 34 2.75 11.14 17.21
C LEU A 34 1.82 9.96 16.92
N VAL A 35 0.61 10.24 16.41
CA VAL A 35 -0.34 9.21 15.96
C VAL A 35 0.26 8.45 14.78
N ASP A 36 0.71 9.18 13.76
CA ASP A 36 1.36 8.63 12.57
C ASP A 36 2.58 7.76 12.93
N ARG A 37 3.47 8.28 13.79
CA ARG A 37 4.61 7.48 14.28
C ARG A 37 4.20 6.22 15.03
N ALA A 38 3.14 6.26 15.84
CA ALA A 38 2.68 5.10 16.60
C ALA A 38 2.10 4.02 15.69
N ASN A 39 1.35 4.43 14.66
CA ASN A 39 0.83 3.52 13.65
C ASN A 39 1.97 2.88 12.84
N GLN A 40 2.96 3.66 12.40
CA GLN A 40 4.15 3.16 11.69
C GLN A 40 4.96 2.12 12.50
N GLN A 41 4.80 2.09 13.83
CA GLN A 41 5.45 1.13 14.71
C GLN A 41 4.55 -0.06 15.07
N GLY A 42 3.35 -0.17 14.48
CA GLY A 42 2.37 -1.20 14.81
C GLY A 42 1.83 -1.10 16.24
N LEU A 43 1.88 0.09 16.85
CA LEU A 43 1.46 0.30 18.24
C LEU A 43 -0.03 0.67 18.37
N VAL A 44 -0.75 0.80 17.26
CA VAL A 44 -2.16 1.16 17.20
C VAL A 44 -2.86 0.28 16.15
N GLU A 45 -3.80 -0.56 16.59
CA GLU A 45 -4.56 -1.48 15.71
C GLU A 45 -5.91 -0.88 15.24
N ASP A 46 -6.35 0.24 15.83
CA ASP A 46 -7.68 0.81 15.57
C ASP A 46 -7.69 2.35 15.59
N ILE A 47 -8.58 2.90 14.78
CA ILE A 47 -8.50 4.19 14.10
C ILE A 47 -9.31 5.29 14.82
N THR A 48 -9.98 4.92 15.91
CA THR A 48 -10.98 5.79 16.53
C THR A 48 -10.53 6.38 17.86
N ILE A 49 -9.79 5.64 18.70
CA ILE A 49 -9.31 6.14 20.01
C ILE A 49 -8.02 5.43 20.43
N SER A 50 -6.87 6.10 20.32
CA SER A 50 -5.63 5.70 21.01
C SER A 50 -5.12 6.80 21.96
N PRO A 51 -4.25 6.49 22.94
CA PRO A 51 -3.62 7.53 23.77
C PRO A 51 -2.92 8.62 22.95
N TYR A 52 -2.44 8.28 21.76
CA TYR A 52 -1.82 9.22 20.82
C TYR A 52 -2.86 10.17 20.18
N HIS A 53 -4.05 9.66 19.85
CA HIS A 53 -5.16 10.47 19.28
C HIS A 53 -5.70 11.52 20.26
N VAL A 54 -5.64 11.25 21.56
CA VAL A 54 -6.09 12.21 22.61
C VAL A 54 -5.33 13.54 22.51
N VAL A 55 -4.03 13.50 22.16
CA VAL A 55 -3.19 14.69 22.03
C VAL A 55 -3.64 15.57 20.86
N ALA A 56 -3.88 14.95 19.68
CA ALA A 56 -4.34 15.65 18.48
C ALA A 56 -5.77 16.19 18.64
N TYR A 57 -6.69 15.35 19.13
CA TYR A 57 -8.10 15.70 19.24
C TYR A 57 -8.38 16.73 20.34
N ALA A 58 -7.63 16.73 21.44
CA ALA A 58 -7.76 17.78 22.46
C ALA A 58 -7.40 19.16 21.90
N ALA A 59 -6.34 19.25 21.10
CA ALA A 59 -5.91 20.49 20.47
C ALA A 59 -6.91 20.98 19.41
N LEU A 60 -7.36 20.09 18.51
CA LEU A 60 -8.36 20.40 17.49
C LEU A 60 -9.71 20.81 18.11
N LEU A 61 -10.14 20.13 19.16
CA LEU A 61 -11.35 20.47 19.92
C LEU A 61 -11.22 21.85 20.57
N ALA A 62 -10.08 22.16 21.19
CA ALA A 62 -9.84 23.47 21.78
C ALA A 62 -9.87 24.59 20.73
N LEU A 63 -9.29 24.33 19.55
CA LEU A 63 -9.28 25.26 18.42
C LEU A 63 -10.70 25.48 17.86
N ALA A 64 -11.48 24.40 17.73
CA ALA A 64 -12.87 24.44 17.28
C ALA A 64 -13.77 25.19 18.28
N VAL A 65 -13.66 24.90 19.57
CA VAL A 65 -14.40 25.62 20.64
C VAL A 65 -14.06 27.11 20.63
N TYR A 66 -12.77 27.45 20.53
CA TYR A 66 -12.33 28.84 20.44
C TYR A 66 -12.91 29.55 19.21
N ALA A 67 -12.87 28.91 18.04
CA ALA A 67 -13.42 29.44 16.79
C ALA A 67 -14.94 29.61 16.86
N SER A 68 -15.68 28.60 17.32
CA SER A 68 -17.13 28.64 17.47
C SER A 68 -17.57 29.73 18.44
N LEU A 69 -16.92 29.85 19.60
CA LEU A 69 -17.22 30.91 20.56
C LEU A 69 -16.95 32.31 20.01
N THR A 70 -15.92 32.46 19.16
CA THR A 70 -15.59 33.74 18.52
C THR A 70 -16.62 34.07 17.42
N PHE A 71 -16.96 33.09 16.59
CA PHE A 71 -17.96 33.21 15.52
C PHE A 71 -19.36 33.55 16.05
N PHE A 72 -19.87 32.78 17.03
CA PHE A 72 -21.20 33.01 17.60
C PHE A 72 -21.31 34.30 18.41
N ARG A 73 -20.21 34.77 19.03
CA ARG A 73 -20.19 36.09 19.67
C ARG A 73 -20.34 37.22 18.64
N GLY A 74 -19.71 37.08 17.49
CA GLY A 74 -19.81 38.09 16.45
C GLY A 74 -21.11 38.10 15.66
N LEU A 75 -21.73 36.94 15.44
CA LEU A 75 -23.09 36.85 14.90
C LEU A 75 -24.11 37.64 15.75
N ARG A 76 -23.88 37.76 17.06
CA ARG A 76 -24.73 38.58 17.96
C ARG A 76 -24.52 40.09 17.82
N HIS A 77 -23.45 40.54 17.17
CA HIS A 77 -23.06 41.96 17.09
C HIS A 77 -23.07 42.53 15.66
N GLY A 78 -23.39 41.73 14.64
CA GLY A 78 -23.42 42.19 13.24
C GLY A 78 -23.02 41.12 12.24
N HIS A 79 -22.46 41.54 11.08
CA HIS A 79 -22.02 40.61 10.04
C HIS A 79 -20.88 39.71 10.55
N TRP A 80 -20.83 38.45 10.11
CA TRP A 80 -19.81 37.49 10.54
C TRP A 80 -18.35 37.94 10.29
N ARG A 81 -18.14 38.89 9.37
CA ARG A 81 -16.81 39.48 9.09
C ARG A 81 -16.35 40.42 10.21
N ASP A 82 -17.30 41.02 10.92
CA ASP A 82 -17.08 41.91 12.07
C ASP A 82 -16.94 41.12 13.39
N ALA A 83 -17.21 39.81 13.35
CA ALA A 83 -17.04 38.87 14.45
C ALA A 83 -15.60 38.67 14.88
N PHE A 84 -14.71 38.83 13.92
CA PHE A 84 -13.29 38.58 14.06
C PHE A 84 -12.55 39.92 14.13
N PRO A 85 -11.45 40.03 14.89
CA PRO A 85 -10.60 41.22 14.82
C PRO A 85 -10.20 41.50 13.36
N PRO A 86 -9.89 42.76 12.99
CA PRO A 86 -9.32 43.08 11.69
C PRO A 86 -8.19 42.09 11.36
N HIS A 87 -8.07 41.63 10.11
CA HIS A 87 -7.07 40.63 9.65
C HIS A 87 -7.29 39.15 10.06
N TYR A 88 -8.33 38.81 10.82
CA TYR A 88 -8.68 37.41 11.15
C TYR A 88 -9.66 36.76 10.16
N GLY A 89 -9.94 37.39 9.01
CA GLY A 89 -10.90 36.90 8.01
C GLY A 89 -10.55 35.53 7.38
N GLY A 90 -9.27 35.15 7.39
CA GLY A 90 -8.81 33.81 6.97
C GLY A 90 -9.20 32.68 7.92
N LEU A 91 -9.51 33.00 9.18
CA LEU A 91 -9.84 32.02 10.22
C LEU A 91 -11.18 31.33 9.94
N GLY A 92 -12.17 32.06 9.45
CA GLY A 92 -13.46 31.50 9.05
C GLY A 92 -13.38 30.60 7.81
N LEU A 93 -12.54 30.98 6.83
CA LEU A 93 -12.27 30.15 5.65
C LEU A 93 -11.49 28.89 6.03
N GLY A 94 -10.41 29.01 6.82
CA GLY A 94 -9.65 27.86 7.28
C GLY A 94 -10.51 26.87 8.08
N PHE A 95 -11.43 27.36 8.91
CA PHE A 95 -12.40 26.49 9.59
C PHE A 95 -13.37 25.80 8.62
N LEU A 96 -13.85 26.52 7.58
CA LEU A 96 -14.65 25.94 6.50
C LEU A 96 -13.89 24.82 5.77
N PHE A 97 -12.60 25.00 5.49
CA PHE A 97 -11.73 23.96 4.93
C PHE A 97 -11.57 22.77 5.88
N LEU A 98 -11.39 23.02 7.18
CA LEU A 98 -11.25 21.97 8.21
C LEU A 98 -12.53 21.13 8.39
N VAL A 99 -13.71 21.77 8.30
CA VAL A 99 -15.02 21.09 8.38
C VAL A 99 -15.35 20.40 7.06
N SER A 100 -15.08 21.05 5.92
CA SER A 100 -15.33 20.47 4.60
C SER A 100 -14.44 19.26 4.34
N TRP A 101 -13.22 19.25 4.90
CA TRP A 101 -12.35 18.09 4.90
C TRP A 101 -13.04 16.85 5.43
N ILE A 102 -13.64 16.92 6.63
CA ILE A 102 -14.28 15.75 7.26
C ILE A 102 -15.33 15.14 6.33
N VAL A 103 -16.17 15.99 5.72
CA VAL A 103 -17.25 15.54 4.82
C VAL A 103 -16.69 14.99 3.51
N LEU A 104 -15.72 15.68 2.90
CA LEU A 104 -15.10 15.28 1.64
C LEU A 104 -14.25 14.03 1.78
N ASP A 105 -13.60 13.83 2.93
CA ASP A 105 -12.81 12.65 3.23
C ASP A 105 -13.73 11.44 3.44
N ILE A 106 -14.85 11.58 4.17
CA ILE A 106 -15.87 10.52 4.27
C ILE A 106 -16.45 10.16 2.89
N ALA A 107 -16.78 11.16 2.07
CA ALA A 107 -17.30 10.92 0.72
C ALA A 107 -16.26 10.24 -0.19
N TRP A 108 -15.01 10.70 -0.16
CA TRP A 108 -13.90 10.11 -0.91
C TRP A 108 -13.65 8.65 -0.48
N ARG A 109 -13.61 8.36 0.82
CA ARG A 109 -13.47 7.01 1.39
C ARG A 109 -14.54 6.06 0.87
N ASN A 110 -15.80 6.47 0.90
CA ASN A 110 -16.92 5.64 0.44
C ASN A 110 -16.95 5.41 -1.08
N THR A 111 -16.26 6.26 -1.86
CA THR A 111 -16.27 6.17 -3.33
C THR A 111 -15.04 5.42 -3.86
N VAL A 112 -13.93 5.44 -3.14
CA VAL A 112 -12.63 4.87 -3.57
C VAL A 112 -12.25 3.59 -2.81
N GLY A 113 -12.97 3.24 -1.72
CA GLY A 113 -12.78 1.97 -1.01
C GLY A 113 -11.55 1.93 -0.07
N ILE A 114 -11.01 3.09 0.32
CA ILE A 114 -9.85 3.18 1.23
C ILE A 114 -10.33 3.17 2.69
N ASN A 115 -9.71 2.33 3.53
CA ASN A 115 -10.03 2.13 4.94
C ASN A 115 -9.89 3.42 5.79
N PRO A 116 -10.49 3.49 7.00
CA PRO A 116 -10.40 4.68 7.84
C PRO A 116 -8.98 4.83 8.45
N GLY A 117 -8.45 6.05 8.48
CA GLY A 117 -7.26 6.42 9.29
C GLY A 117 -6.57 7.68 8.85
N ILE A 118 -6.08 8.53 9.78
CA ILE A 118 -5.30 9.76 9.50
C ILE A 118 -3.98 9.45 8.77
N GLU A 119 -3.59 8.17 8.85
CA GLU A 119 -2.32 7.55 8.50
C GLU A 119 -2.04 7.52 6.97
N ASP A 120 -3.08 7.41 6.14
CA ASP A 120 -2.91 7.32 4.68
C ASP A 120 -2.84 8.73 4.06
N GLY A 121 -1.65 9.32 4.11
CA GLY A 121 -1.38 10.76 3.91
C GLY A 121 -1.66 11.37 2.53
N LEU A 122 -2.42 10.74 1.63
CA LEU A 122 -2.52 11.15 0.22
C LEU A 122 -3.94 11.41 -0.32
N SER A 123 -5.00 11.38 0.49
CA SER A 123 -6.32 11.76 -0.03
C SER A 123 -6.35 13.27 -0.36
N PRO A 124 -6.81 13.70 -1.55
CA PRO A 124 -6.98 15.12 -1.89
C PRO A 124 -7.76 15.94 -0.84
N PRO A 125 -8.77 15.38 -0.14
CA PRO A 125 -9.40 16.04 0.99
C PRO A 125 -8.44 16.39 2.13
N ARG A 126 -7.44 15.56 2.44
CA ARG A 126 -6.53 15.77 3.58
C ARG A 126 -5.56 16.93 3.38
N LEU A 127 -5.29 17.34 2.13
CA LEU A 127 -4.58 18.60 1.83
C LEU A 127 -5.32 19.85 2.34
N LEU A 128 -6.62 19.74 2.64
CA LEU A 128 -7.41 20.83 3.20
C LEU A 128 -7.06 21.11 4.67
N ILE A 129 -6.49 20.14 5.41
CA ILE A 129 -6.04 20.32 6.80
C ILE A 129 -4.86 21.30 6.89
N PRO A 130 -3.72 21.08 6.19
CA PRO A 130 -2.61 22.00 6.27
C PRO A 130 -2.95 23.38 5.67
N ILE A 131 -3.78 23.43 4.62
CA ILE A 131 -4.32 24.69 4.08
C ILE A 131 -5.17 25.42 5.13
N ALA A 132 -6.06 24.70 5.83
CA ALA A 132 -6.88 25.25 6.89
C ALA A 132 -6.04 25.85 8.01
N LEU A 133 -5.01 25.14 8.46
CA LEU A 133 -4.16 25.57 9.57
C LEU A 133 -3.32 26.80 9.22
N VAL A 134 -2.80 26.89 7.99
CA VAL A 134 -2.13 28.10 7.50
C VAL A 134 -3.10 29.29 7.43
N LEU A 135 -4.32 29.08 6.94
CA LEU A 135 -5.34 30.14 6.89
C LEU A 135 -5.77 30.58 8.30
N ILE A 136 -5.84 29.65 9.25
CA ILE A 136 -6.14 29.91 10.66
C ILE A 136 -5.00 30.68 11.34
N ALA A 137 -3.74 30.33 11.06
CA ALA A 137 -2.57 30.91 11.73
C ALA A 137 -2.11 32.25 11.12
N SER A 138 -2.27 32.45 9.81
CA SER A 138 -1.71 33.60 9.07
C SER A 138 -2.24 34.97 9.51
N GLY A 139 -3.55 35.09 9.74
CA GLY A 139 -4.18 36.33 10.24
C GLY A 139 -3.71 36.72 11.64
N PRO A 140 -3.87 35.84 12.66
CA PRO A 140 -3.36 36.07 14.01
C PRO A 140 -1.85 36.35 14.05
N LEU A 141 -1.06 35.65 13.23
CA LEU A 141 0.38 35.87 13.13
C LEU A 141 0.68 37.27 12.58
N ARG A 142 0.01 37.70 11.51
CA ARG A 142 0.14 39.06 10.95
C ARG A 142 -0.23 40.13 11.98
N ASP A 143 -1.25 39.90 12.80
CA ASP A 143 -1.67 40.85 13.84
C ASP A 143 -0.74 40.89 15.03
N ALA A 144 -0.20 39.74 15.45
CA ALA A 144 0.86 39.70 16.44
C ALA A 144 2.10 40.49 15.98
N ILE A 145 2.33 40.52 14.66
CA ILE A 145 3.41 41.29 14.01
C ILE A 145 3.06 42.78 13.93
N ALA A 146 1.85 43.13 13.48
CA ALA A 146 1.42 44.52 13.29
C ALA A 146 1.22 45.27 14.61
N ALA A 147 0.56 44.65 15.60
CA ALA A 147 0.34 45.21 16.93
C ALA A 147 1.65 45.46 17.71
N ARG A 148 2.78 44.92 17.22
CA ARG A 148 4.12 45.18 17.76
C ARG A 148 4.75 46.43 17.18
N ALA A 149 4.55 46.70 15.89
CA ALA A 149 5.05 47.91 15.22
C ALA A 149 4.43 49.19 15.82
N GLU A 150 3.15 49.11 16.22
CA GLU A 150 2.43 50.23 16.85
C GLU A 150 2.85 50.53 18.29
N ARG A 151 3.55 49.61 18.98
CA ARG A 151 3.92 49.75 20.40
C ARG A 151 5.22 50.52 20.63
N GLY A 152 5.89 51.03 19.59
CA GLY A 152 7.16 51.74 19.74
C GLY A 152 8.26 50.88 20.40
N LEU A 153 8.11 49.56 20.39
CA LEU A 153 9.14 48.64 20.85
C LEU A 153 10.28 48.70 19.84
N ASP A 154 11.45 49.13 20.33
CA ASP A 154 12.63 49.38 19.50
C ASP A 154 12.92 48.17 18.59
N PRO A 155 13.27 48.36 17.30
CA PRO A 155 13.64 47.28 16.38
C PRO A 155 14.80 46.38 16.85
N GLY A 156 15.35 46.59 18.04
CA GLY A 156 16.43 45.81 18.66
C GLY A 156 16.02 44.60 19.50
N GLU A 157 14.73 44.38 19.83
CA GLU A 157 14.36 43.22 20.67
C GLU A 157 14.34 41.89 19.88
N LEU A 158 15.54 41.28 19.80
CA LEU A 158 15.83 39.97 19.20
C LEU A 158 14.84 38.87 19.62
N ARG A 159 14.47 38.81 20.91
CA ARG A 159 13.64 37.73 21.48
C ARG A 159 12.28 37.58 20.80
N GLY A 160 11.60 38.70 20.49
CA GLY A 160 10.30 38.64 19.83
C GLY A 160 10.39 38.32 18.33
N ARG A 161 11.49 38.66 17.66
CA ARG A 161 11.68 38.33 16.24
C ARG A 161 11.86 36.82 16.07
N TRP A 162 12.66 36.22 16.95
CA TRP A 162 12.84 34.77 16.99
C TRP A 162 11.56 34.02 17.34
N ALA A 163 10.74 34.53 18.26
CA ALA A 163 9.43 33.95 18.52
C ALA A 163 8.56 33.89 17.25
N GLY A 164 8.50 34.98 16.48
CA GLY A 164 7.76 35.03 15.21
C GLY A 164 8.32 34.07 14.15
N VAL A 165 9.65 33.95 14.06
CA VAL A 165 10.34 33.00 13.16
C VAL A 165 9.99 31.54 13.51
N VAL A 166 10.01 31.19 14.80
CA VAL A 166 9.62 29.86 15.27
C VAL A 166 8.15 29.59 14.97
N ALA A 167 7.26 30.56 15.21
CA ALA A 167 5.83 30.44 14.90
C ALA A 167 5.57 30.20 13.40
N ILE A 168 6.33 30.84 12.52
CA ILE A 168 6.23 30.61 11.08
C ILE A 168 6.66 29.17 10.74
N GLY A 169 7.80 28.70 11.28
CA GLY A 169 8.25 27.32 11.07
C GLY A 169 7.21 26.29 11.55
N LEU A 170 6.61 26.52 12.71
CA LEU A 170 5.52 25.68 13.24
C LEU A 170 4.27 25.71 12.37
N ALA A 171 3.87 26.87 11.83
CA ALA A 171 2.68 27.01 11.00
C ALA A 171 2.85 26.44 9.59
N CYS A 172 4.08 26.30 9.10
CA CYS A 172 4.38 25.72 7.78
C CYS A 172 4.70 24.22 7.82
N ALA A 173 5.00 23.65 9.00
CA ALA A 173 5.22 22.21 9.19
C ALA A 173 4.07 21.29 8.68
N PRO A 174 2.77 21.63 8.81
CA PRO A 174 1.67 20.79 8.34
C PRO A 174 1.74 20.48 6.84
N LEU A 175 2.27 21.40 6.03
CA LEU A 175 2.40 21.23 4.59
C LEU A 175 3.47 20.18 4.22
N MET A 176 4.35 19.80 5.15
CA MET A 176 5.34 18.73 4.96
C MET A 176 4.86 17.35 5.42
N LEU A 177 3.98 17.25 6.42
CA LEU A 177 3.50 15.96 6.93
C LEU A 177 2.74 15.15 5.87
N ALA A 178 2.19 15.81 4.85
CA ALA A 178 1.60 15.15 3.67
C ALA A 178 2.62 14.84 2.54
N SER A 179 3.90 15.22 2.69
CA SER A 179 4.89 15.25 1.58
C SER A 179 5.89 14.09 1.57
N PHE A 180 6.08 13.44 2.70
CA PHE A 180 6.72 12.13 2.78
C PHE A 180 5.54 11.22 3.09
N ASN A 181 4.89 10.54 2.13
CA ASN A 181 5.28 9.16 1.85
C ASN A 181 4.42 8.52 0.73
N PRO A 182 4.64 8.83 -0.56
CA PRO A 182 4.10 7.99 -1.65
C PRO A 182 4.86 6.67 -1.82
N ALA A 183 5.85 6.38 -0.96
CA ALA A 183 6.72 5.21 -1.06
C ALA A 183 6.32 4.05 -0.14
N ARG A 184 5.56 4.30 0.93
CA ARG A 184 5.11 3.25 1.86
C ARG A 184 3.69 2.81 1.64
N GLU A 185 2.83 3.60 1.00
CA GLU A 185 1.48 3.24 0.55
C GLU A 185 1.32 3.64 -0.93
N PRO A 186 2.00 2.95 -1.88
CA PRO A 186 1.70 3.16 -3.28
C PRO A 186 0.23 2.82 -3.52
N LEU A 187 -0.49 3.67 -4.27
CA LEU A 187 -1.82 3.34 -4.74
C LEU A 187 -1.75 1.95 -5.39
N GLN A 188 -2.47 0.97 -4.86
CA GLN A 188 -2.54 -0.35 -5.45
C GLN A 188 -3.42 -0.26 -6.70
N ASP A 189 -2.93 -0.80 -7.82
CA ASP A 189 -3.77 -0.99 -8.98
C ASP A 189 -4.48 -2.34 -8.87
N TRP A 190 -5.56 -2.36 -8.11
CA TRP A 190 -6.42 -3.54 -7.95
C TRP A 190 -7.13 -3.95 -9.24
N THR A 191 -7.02 -3.18 -10.33
CA THR A 191 -7.59 -3.56 -11.63
C THR A 191 -6.65 -4.48 -12.43
N VAL A 192 -5.38 -4.57 -12.03
CA VAL A 192 -4.42 -5.54 -12.56
C VAL A 192 -4.55 -6.81 -11.75
N ASN A 193 -5.03 -7.87 -12.40
CA ASN A 193 -4.92 -9.22 -11.86
C ASN A 193 -3.43 -9.49 -11.60
N PRO A 194 -2.99 -9.85 -10.36
CA PRO A 194 -1.62 -10.33 -10.14
C PRO A 194 -1.36 -11.63 -10.91
N GLY A 195 -2.42 -12.20 -11.52
CA GLY A 195 -2.44 -13.04 -12.71
C GLY A 195 -1.07 -13.24 -13.33
N SER A 196 -0.45 -14.34 -12.90
CA SER A 196 0.77 -14.97 -13.40
C SER A 196 2.05 -14.12 -13.42
N ASP A 197 2.05 -12.89 -13.92
CA ASP A 197 3.25 -12.15 -14.30
C ASP A 197 4.15 -11.81 -13.08
N ASN A 198 5.15 -12.66 -12.83
CA ASN A 198 6.15 -12.70 -11.74
C ASN A 198 5.89 -13.63 -10.54
N SER A 199 5.18 -14.74 -10.73
CA SER A 199 5.04 -15.73 -9.64
C SER A 199 6.37 -16.42 -9.31
N GLU A 200 6.76 -16.42 -8.03
CA GLU A 200 8.00 -17.00 -7.50
C GLU A 200 7.72 -18.25 -6.65
N ILE A 201 8.71 -19.16 -6.50
CA ILE A 201 8.60 -20.29 -5.56
C ILE A 201 9.41 -20.02 -4.31
N TRP A 202 8.75 -20.18 -3.17
CA TRP A 202 9.30 -20.03 -1.83
C TRP A 202 9.19 -21.34 -1.05
N THR A 203 10.05 -21.47 -0.04
CA THR A 203 9.94 -22.51 0.98
C THR A 203 10.05 -21.90 2.36
N MET A 204 9.39 -22.50 3.34
CA MET A 204 9.46 -22.10 4.74
C MET A 204 9.45 -23.31 5.65
N ALA A 205 9.79 -23.10 6.93
CA ALA A 205 9.52 -24.09 7.96
C ALA A 205 8.01 -24.19 8.23
N ALA A 206 7.57 -25.34 8.76
CA ALA A 206 6.18 -25.62 9.09
C ALA A 206 5.51 -24.62 10.05
N ASP A 207 6.31 -23.91 10.84
CA ASP A 207 5.87 -22.88 11.78
C ASP A 207 5.86 -21.46 11.17
N GLY A 208 6.08 -21.34 9.85
CA GLY A 208 6.15 -20.07 9.13
C GLY A 208 7.52 -19.39 9.18
N SER A 209 8.47 -19.92 9.95
CA SER A 209 9.82 -19.34 10.03
C SER A 209 10.70 -19.70 8.82
N ASN A 210 11.83 -19.02 8.67
CA ASN A 210 12.85 -19.32 7.64
C ASN A 210 12.33 -19.30 6.20
N GLN A 211 11.41 -18.39 5.90
CA GLN A 211 10.90 -18.18 4.56
C GLN A 211 12.05 -17.79 3.62
N THR A 212 12.24 -18.60 2.58
CA THR A 212 13.38 -18.52 1.67
C THR A 212 12.86 -18.61 0.25
N ARG A 213 13.16 -17.59 -0.55
CA ARG A 213 12.94 -17.60 -1.99
C ARG A 213 13.87 -18.62 -2.65
N VAL A 214 13.28 -19.61 -3.30
CA VAL A 214 14.01 -20.71 -3.96
C VAL A 214 14.07 -20.51 -5.47
N LEU A 215 13.07 -19.85 -6.04
CA LEU A 215 13.00 -19.55 -7.47
C LEU A 215 12.43 -18.14 -7.69
N GLU A 216 13.23 -17.26 -8.28
CA GLU A 216 12.89 -15.87 -8.59
C GLU A 216 12.38 -15.75 -10.02
N ALA A 217 11.26 -15.04 -10.21
CA ALA A 217 10.74 -14.67 -11.52
C ALA A 217 11.61 -13.53 -12.10
N LEU A 218 12.07 -13.69 -13.35
CA LEU A 218 13.07 -12.80 -13.94
C LEU A 218 12.47 -11.61 -14.71
N GLY A 219 11.15 -11.39 -14.62
CA GLY A 219 10.48 -10.32 -15.36
C GLY A 219 10.55 -10.47 -16.89
N ASP A 220 10.78 -11.70 -17.37
CA ASP A 220 10.96 -12.07 -18.77
C ASP A 220 9.75 -12.78 -19.38
N GLY A 221 8.59 -12.72 -18.71
CA GLY A 221 7.36 -13.41 -19.11
C GLY A 221 7.37 -14.90 -18.79
N VAL A 222 8.11 -15.30 -17.74
CA VAL A 222 8.16 -16.66 -17.20
C VAL A 222 7.75 -16.65 -15.73
N ASP A 223 6.81 -17.53 -15.40
CA ASP A 223 6.23 -17.61 -14.05
C ASP A 223 6.34 -19.00 -13.47
N TYR A 224 6.50 -19.08 -12.15
CA TYR A 224 6.66 -20.33 -11.42
C TYR A 224 5.55 -20.51 -10.40
N SER A 225 4.83 -21.62 -10.49
CA SER A 225 3.72 -21.88 -9.56
C SER A 225 3.51 -23.37 -9.30
N LEU A 226 2.52 -23.68 -8.45
CA LEU A 226 2.05 -25.04 -8.19
C LEU A 226 3.14 -26.01 -7.67
N PRO A 227 3.94 -25.64 -6.65
CA PRO A 227 4.96 -26.52 -6.13
C PRO A 227 4.37 -27.77 -5.46
N ALA A 228 4.99 -28.92 -5.66
CA ALA A 228 4.64 -30.20 -5.06
C ALA A 228 5.88 -31.01 -4.67
N TRP A 229 6.03 -31.34 -3.38
CA TRP A 229 7.15 -32.14 -2.90
C TRP A 229 7.11 -33.59 -3.39
N SER A 230 8.28 -34.14 -3.72
CA SER A 230 8.45 -35.58 -3.93
C SER A 230 8.31 -36.34 -2.60
N PRO A 231 7.81 -37.60 -2.60
CA PRO A 231 7.63 -38.38 -1.36
C PRO A 231 8.93 -38.64 -0.58
N ASP A 232 10.08 -38.59 -1.25
CA ASP A 232 11.39 -38.74 -0.61
C ASP A 232 11.98 -37.41 -0.10
N GLY A 233 11.28 -36.29 -0.34
CA GLY A 233 11.67 -34.94 0.09
C GLY A 233 12.89 -34.37 -0.63
N LYS A 234 13.37 -35.01 -1.71
CA LYS A 234 14.58 -34.59 -2.43
C LYS A 234 14.30 -33.72 -3.64
N ARG A 235 13.04 -33.60 -4.06
CA ARG A 235 12.65 -32.79 -5.21
C ARG A 235 11.34 -32.05 -4.96
N ILE A 236 11.16 -30.96 -5.70
CA ILE A 236 9.92 -30.21 -5.82
C ILE A 236 9.57 -30.19 -7.30
N ALA A 237 8.40 -30.72 -7.66
CA ALA A 237 7.79 -30.48 -8.97
C ALA A 237 7.09 -29.13 -8.97
N TYR A 238 7.10 -28.43 -10.10
CA TYR A 238 6.46 -27.12 -10.23
C TYR A 238 6.10 -26.85 -11.69
N THR A 239 5.16 -25.93 -11.90
CA THR A 239 4.73 -25.50 -13.23
C THR A 239 5.48 -24.25 -13.64
N VAL A 240 5.97 -24.25 -14.89
CA VAL A 240 6.57 -23.08 -15.55
C VAL A 240 5.62 -22.59 -16.62
N TRP A 241 5.14 -21.36 -16.47
CA TRP A 241 4.32 -20.68 -17.48
C TRP A 241 5.21 -19.78 -18.33
N THR A 242 4.94 -19.67 -19.62
CA THR A 242 5.74 -18.86 -20.55
C THR A 242 4.83 -18.14 -21.54
N ASN A 243 4.95 -16.82 -21.61
CA ASN A 243 4.21 -15.98 -22.55
C ASN A 243 4.69 -16.17 -24.00
N LYS A 244 3.78 -16.42 -24.95
CA LYS A 244 4.08 -16.47 -26.39
C LYS A 244 4.33 -15.06 -26.94
N GLY A 245 5.32 -14.91 -27.82
CA GLY A 245 5.53 -13.69 -28.62
C GLY A 245 6.31 -12.55 -27.94
N GLY A 246 6.90 -12.75 -26.75
CA GLY A 246 7.73 -11.74 -26.08
C GLY A 246 6.95 -10.55 -25.50
N VAL A 247 5.65 -10.72 -25.28
CA VAL A 247 4.82 -9.75 -24.56
C VAL A 247 5.09 -9.90 -23.06
N ALA A 248 5.53 -8.83 -22.42
CA ALA A 248 5.96 -8.85 -21.03
C ALA A 248 4.80 -8.86 -20.00
N GLN A 249 3.55 -8.75 -20.45
CA GLN A 249 2.37 -8.73 -19.59
C GLN A 249 1.16 -9.32 -20.33
N ASN A 250 0.51 -10.33 -19.77
CA ASN A 250 -0.71 -10.88 -20.37
C ASN A 250 -1.85 -10.99 -19.35
N ILE A 251 -2.83 -10.11 -19.50
CA ILE A 251 -3.99 -9.99 -18.61
C ILE A 251 -4.99 -11.16 -18.82
N HIS A 252 -4.80 -11.98 -19.87
CA HIS A 252 -5.79 -12.93 -20.34
C HIS A 252 -5.36 -14.41 -20.43
N ASN A 253 -4.13 -14.82 -20.07
CA ASN A 253 -3.64 -16.22 -20.08
C ASN A 253 -3.82 -17.02 -21.40
N GLU A 254 -4.43 -16.44 -22.44
CA GLU A 254 -4.79 -17.09 -23.70
C GLU A 254 -3.57 -17.36 -24.62
N ASP A 255 -2.44 -16.68 -24.38
CA ASP A 255 -1.20 -16.84 -25.14
C ASP A 255 -0.04 -17.41 -24.29
N GLN A 256 -0.31 -18.30 -23.33
CA GLN A 256 0.73 -18.97 -22.53
C GLN A 256 0.94 -20.44 -22.91
N THR A 257 2.16 -20.95 -22.74
CA THR A 257 2.45 -22.39 -22.65
C THR A 257 2.85 -22.76 -21.24
N ALA A 258 2.55 -23.99 -20.81
CA ALA A 258 2.92 -24.46 -19.48
C ALA A 258 3.65 -25.81 -19.54
N ALA A 259 4.69 -25.95 -18.73
CA ALA A 259 5.54 -27.14 -18.67
C ALA A 259 5.76 -27.59 -17.22
N ILE A 260 5.96 -28.89 -17.02
CA ILE A 260 6.22 -29.49 -15.71
C ILE A 260 7.74 -29.65 -15.54
N TRP A 261 8.27 -29.04 -14.50
CA TRP A 261 9.68 -29.14 -14.11
C TRP A 261 9.82 -29.75 -12.72
N THR A 262 11.02 -30.24 -12.43
CA THR A 262 11.42 -30.63 -11.06
C THR A 262 12.75 -29.98 -10.71
N MET A 263 12.94 -29.64 -9.44
CA MET A 263 14.18 -29.08 -8.91
C MET A 263 14.54 -29.70 -7.56
N ALA A 264 15.79 -29.56 -7.16
CA ALA A 264 16.19 -29.77 -5.77
C ALA A 264 15.57 -28.69 -4.86
N PRO A 265 15.41 -28.94 -3.55
CA PRO A 265 14.75 -28.00 -2.64
C PRO A 265 15.44 -26.64 -2.45
N ASP A 266 16.69 -26.53 -2.88
CA ASP A 266 17.47 -25.29 -2.89
C ASP A 266 17.38 -24.54 -4.22
N GLY A 267 16.55 -25.01 -5.16
CA GLY A 267 16.32 -24.40 -6.47
C GLY A 267 17.31 -24.85 -7.55
N SER A 268 18.27 -25.72 -7.20
CA SER A 268 19.25 -26.29 -8.12
C SER A 268 18.73 -27.55 -8.84
N ASP A 269 19.56 -28.14 -9.72
CA ASP A 269 19.27 -29.41 -10.43
C ASP A 269 17.88 -29.46 -11.10
N ARG A 270 17.54 -28.36 -11.80
CA ARG A 270 16.29 -28.19 -12.54
C ARG A 270 16.24 -29.13 -13.74
N ARG A 271 15.14 -29.88 -13.87
CA ARG A 271 14.93 -30.85 -14.94
C ARG A 271 13.52 -30.73 -15.49
N LEU A 272 13.42 -30.60 -16.81
CA LEU A 272 12.17 -30.68 -17.55
C LEU A 272 11.65 -32.12 -17.48
N VAL A 273 10.38 -32.28 -17.13
CA VAL A 273 9.68 -33.59 -17.10
C VAL A 273 8.75 -33.72 -18.29
N VAL A 274 7.93 -32.69 -18.53
CA VAL A 274 6.98 -32.62 -19.65
C VAL A 274 7.06 -31.25 -20.29
N ASP A 275 7.18 -31.23 -21.62
CA ASP A 275 7.21 -30.02 -22.44
C ASP A 275 5.88 -29.80 -23.15
N GLY A 276 4.93 -29.12 -22.49
CA GLY A 276 3.65 -28.76 -23.11
C GLY A 276 3.80 -27.73 -24.23
N ALA A 277 4.86 -26.91 -24.21
CA ALA A 277 5.09 -25.85 -25.19
C ALA A 277 5.38 -26.42 -26.58
N ALA A 278 6.03 -27.58 -26.67
CA ALA A 278 6.30 -28.26 -27.93
C ALA A 278 5.03 -28.75 -28.66
N GLU A 279 3.91 -28.89 -27.93
CA GLU A 279 2.65 -29.46 -28.42
C GLU A 279 1.50 -28.44 -28.42
N ASP A 280 1.79 -27.14 -28.25
CA ASP A 280 0.79 -26.07 -28.07
C ASP A 280 -0.20 -26.34 -26.91
N ALA A 281 0.25 -27.10 -25.91
CA ALA A 281 -0.50 -27.49 -24.73
C ALA A 281 -0.07 -26.72 -23.47
N GLN A 282 -0.91 -26.76 -22.45
CA GLN A 282 -0.63 -26.22 -21.12
C GLN A 282 -0.66 -27.36 -20.09
N ASP A 283 0.51 -27.72 -19.55
CA ASP A 283 0.68 -28.77 -18.55
C ASP A 283 0.87 -28.19 -17.14
N TRP A 284 -0.05 -28.46 -16.21
CA TRP A 284 -0.06 -27.88 -14.87
C TRP A 284 -0.52 -28.84 -13.76
N ILE A 285 -0.32 -28.44 -12.49
CA ILE A 285 -0.65 -29.18 -11.26
C ILE A 285 0.04 -30.55 -11.27
N ALA A 286 1.31 -30.60 -10.89
CA ALA A 286 2.05 -31.85 -10.77
C ALA A 286 1.72 -32.54 -9.44
N ALA A 287 1.33 -33.83 -9.47
CA ALA A 287 1.15 -34.64 -8.27
C ALA A 287 1.99 -35.92 -8.34
N TRP A 288 2.88 -36.10 -7.36
CA TRP A 288 3.71 -37.30 -7.24
C TRP A 288 2.88 -38.48 -6.72
N SER A 289 3.08 -39.66 -7.31
CA SER A 289 2.63 -40.91 -6.68
C SER A 289 3.39 -41.13 -5.36
N PRO A 290 2.79 -41.77 -4.35
CA PRO A 290 3.44 -41.98 -3.04
C PRO A 290 4.74 -42.80 -3.10
N ASP A 291 4.90 -43.65 -4.13
CA ASP A 291 6.13 -44.40 -4.40
C ASP A 291 7.22 -43.57 -5.12
N GLY A 292 6.89 -42.35 -5.57
CA GLY A 292 7.79 -41.43 -6.26
C GLY A 292 8.11 -41.81 -7.71
N HIS A 293 7.47 -42.85 -8.27
CA HIS A 293 7.78 -43.33 -9.62
C HIS A 293 7.03 -42.59 -10.73
N TRP A 294 5.89 -41.99 -10.40
CA TRP A 294 5.01 -41.34 -11.35
C TRP A 294 4.69 -39.90 -10.94
N ILE A 295 4.45 -39.08 -11.96
CA ILE A 295 3.88 -37.74 -11.82
C ILE A 295 2.61 -37.72 -12.66
N ALA A 296 1.47 -37.49 -12.01
CA ALA A 296 0.22 -37.14 -12.68
C ALA A 296 0.17 -35.62 -12.87
N TYR A 297 -0.48 -35.15 -13.93
CA TYR A 297 -0.65 -33.73 -14.21
C TYR A 297 -1.90 -33.47 -15.05
N SER A 298 -2.36 -32.22 -15.07
CA SER A 298 -3.44 -31.75 -15.96
C SER A 298 -2.84 -31.22 -17.25
N ARG A 299 -3.48 -31.50 -18.39
CA ARG A 299 -3.13 -30.97 -19.70
C ARG A 299 -4.35 -30.32 -20.35
N GLY A 300 -4.28 -29.03 -20.63
CA GLY A 300 -5.23 -28.31 -21.49
C GLY A 300 -4.71 -28.15 -22.91
N LEU A 301 -5.60 -28.23 -23.91
CA LEU A 301 -5.29 -27.87 -25.30
C LEU A 301 -5.82 -26.46 -25.58
N ASN A 302 -4.97 -25.58 -26.11
CA ASN A 302 -5.38 -24.22 -26.48
C ASN A 302 -6.41 -24.27 -27.63
N HIS A 303 -7.71 -24.18 -27.31
CA HIS A 303 -8.76 -24.16 -28.33
C HIS A 303 -9.07 -22.71 -28.78
N PRO A 304 -8.94 -22.34 -30.07
CA PRO A 304 -9.01 -20.93 -30.50
C PRO A 304 -10.40 -20.26 -30.54
N THR A 305 -11.48 -20.88 -30.02
CA THR A 305 -12.84 -20.52 -30.46
C THR A 305 -13.89 -20.33 -29.37
N THR A 306 -13.51 -20.24 -28.09
CA THR A 306 -14.48 -20.08 -26.98
C THR A 306 -14.08 -18.90 -26.10
N PRO A 307 -14.96 -17.91 -25.85
CA PRO A 307 -14.62 -16.79 -24.99
C PRO A 307 -14.25 -17.29 -23.60
N ALA A 308 -13.21 -16.70 -23.00
CA ALA A 308 -12.83 -16.98 -21.63
C ALA A 308 -14.02 -16.85 -20.67
N PRO A 309 -14.13 -17.74 -19.65
CA PRO A 309 -15.12 -17.57 -18.61
C PRO A 309 -14.94 -16.21 -17.93
N GLN A 310 -16.03 -15.46 -17.82
CA GLN A 310 -16.01 -14.17 -17.13
C GLN A 310 -15.67 -14.39 -15.65
N ALA A 311 -14.73 -13.59 -15.13
CA ALA A 311 -14.44 -13.53 -13.70
C ALA A 311 -15.75 -13.43 -12.90
N GLN A 312 -15.87 -14.24 -11.85
CA GLN A 312 -17.03 -14.19 -10.94
C GLN A 312 -17.25 -12.74 -10.48
N ALA A 313 -18.50 -12.29 -10.50
CA ALA A 313 -18.86 -10.88 -10.35
C ALA A 313 -18.48 -10.25 -8.98
N ASN A 314 -17.97 -11.04 -8.03
CA ASN A 314 -17.60 -10.60 -6.67
C ASN A 314 -16.22 -11.15 -6.20
N ALA A 315 -15.41 -11.67 -7.12
CA ALA A 315 -14.11 -12.26 -6.82
C ALA A 315 -13.02 -11.20 -6.57
N PRO A 316 -12.21 -11.26 -5.49
CA PRO A 316 -11.00 -10.45 -5.37
C PRO A 316 -10.05 -10.66 -6.57
N PRO A 317 -9.21 -9.68 -6.93
CA PRO A 317 -8.27 -9.80 -8.04
C PRO A 317 -7.35 -11.02 -7.84
N GLY A 318 -7.38 -11.99 -8.75
CA GLY A 318 -6.59 -13.23 -8.64
C GLY A 318 -7.38 -14.53 -8.53
N GLN A 319 -8.70 -14.45 -8.32
CA GLN A 319 -9.57 -15.64 -8.36
C GLN A 319 -9.84 -16.09 -9.80
N LEU A 320 -8.93 -16.88 -10.36
CA LEU A 320 -9.30 -18.00 -11.23
C LEU A 320 -9.66 -19.21 -10.34
N GLY A 321 -10.72 -19.10 -9.53
CA GLY A 321 -11.41 -20.32 -9.10
C GLY A 321 -11.88 -21.10 -10.34
N PRO A 322 -12.06 -22.43 -10.29
CA PRO A 322 -12.35 -23.27 -11.45
C PRO A 322 -13.74 -23.06 -12.07
N SER A 323 -14.37 -21.90 -11.87
CA SER A 323 -15.52 -21.48 -12.70
C SER A 323 -15.18 -21.37 -14.19
N GLY A 324 -13.89 -21.48 -14.55
CA GLY A 324 -13.47 -21.98 -15.85
C GLY A 324 -12.78 -23.33 -15.73
N ALA A 325 -13.54 -24.43 -15.61
CA ALA A 325 -13.01 -25.73 -15.98
C ALA A 325 -12.38 -25.55 -17.36
N ALA A 326 -11.05 -25.68 -17.45
CA ALA A 326 -10.34 -25.39 -18.67
C ALA A 326 -10.92 -26.29 -19.76
N HIS A 327 -11.68 -25.68 -20.69
CA HIS A 327 -12.38 -26.42 -21.72
C HIS A 327 -11.39 -27.31 -22.47
N GLY A 328 -11.64 -28.61 -22.48
CA GLY A 328 -10.78 -29.63 -23.10
C GLY A 328 -9.57 -30.05 -22.26
N SER A 329 -9.57 -29.85 -20.94
CA SER A 329 -8.52 -30.36 -20.04
C SER A 329 -8.67 -31.85 -19.74
N SER A 330 -7.55 -32.53 -19.51
CA SER A 330 -7.49 -33.96 -19.20
C SER A 330 -6.33 -34.32 -18.29
N ILE A 331 -6.46 -35.44 -17.59
CA ILE A 331 -5.43 -35.93 -16.68
C ILE A 331 -4.48 -36.84 -17.45
N TRP A 332 -3.19 -36.62 -17.26
CA TRP A 332 -2.10 -37.39 -17.83
C TRP A 332 -1.15 -37.89 -16.75
N ILE A 333 -0.35 -38.90 -17.07
CA ILE A 333 0.66 -39.47 -16.20
C ILE A 333 1.96 -39.75 -16.95
N VAL A 334 3.08 -39.51 -16.29
CA VAL A 334 4.43 -39.76 -16.82
C VAL A 334 5.34 -40.31 -15.73
N LYS A 335 6.37 -41.05 -16.11
CA LYS A 335 7.41 -41.46 -15.16
C LYS A 335 8.17 -40.23 -14.65
N ALA A 336 8.47 -40.18 -13.36
CA ALA A 336 9.16 -39.06 -12.74
C ALA A 336 10.57 -38.81 -13.33
N GLU A 337 11.24 -39.86 -13.84
CA GLU A 337 12.53 -39.75 -14.52
C GLU A 337 12.43 -39.32 -15.99
N GLY A 338 11.21 -39.07 -16.48
CA GLY A 338 10.91 -38.82 -17.88
C GLY A 338 10.45 -40.07 -18.62
N GLY A 339 9.79 -39.87 -19.75
CA GLY A 339 9.23 -40.94 -20.58
C GLY A 339 8.11 -40.42 -21.47
N THR A 340 7.42 -41.33 -22.15
CA THR A 340 6.24 -40.99 -22.96
C THR A 340 5.03 -40.78 -22.04
N PRO A 341 4.40 -39.59 -22.03
CA PRO A 341 3.19 -39.37 -21.24
C PRO A 341 2.00 -40.19 -21.73
N GLN A 342 1.09 -40.53 -20.81
CA GLN A 342 -0.10 -41.33 -21.07
C GLN A 342 -1.34 -40.62 -20.52
N ARG A 343 -2.41 -40.53 -21.33
CA ARG A 343 -3.69 -39.94 -20.90
C ARG A 343 -4.45 -40.91 -20.01
N LEU A 344 -5.06 -40.41 -18.93
CA LEU A 344 -5.85 -41.17 -17.96
C LEU A 344 -7.36 -41.00 -18.12
N THR A 345 -7.82 -39.82 -18.57
CA THR A 345 -9.26 -39.50 -18.76
C THR A 345 -9.71 -39.60 -20.22
N SER A 346 -11.00 -39.87 -20.45
CA SER A 346 -11.60 -39.91 -21.79
C SER A 346 -12.04 -38.52 -22.30
N ASP A 347 -12.22 -38.40 -23.61
CA ASP A 347 -12.02 -37.16 -24.36
C ASP A 347 -13.08 -36.04 -24.24
N ASP A 348 -14.13 -36.18 -23.42
CA ASP A 348 -15.30 -35.30 -23.52
C ASP A 348 -15.70 -34.56 -22.22
N VAL A 349 -14.91 -34.63 -21.14
CA VAL A 349 -15.22 -33.96 -19.86
C VAL A 349 -14.03 -33.14 -19.35
N ASP A 350 -14.27 -31.87 -19.02
CA ASP A 350 -13.28 -30.96 -18.45
C ASP A 350 -12.84 -31.48 -17.08
N THR A 351 -11.61 -31.98 -17.01
CA THR A 351 -11.07 -32.67 -15.83
C THR A 351 -9.73 -32.07 -15.41
N VAL A 352 -9.66 -31.61 -14.16
CA VAL A 352 -8.45 -31.02 -13.56
C VAL A 352 -7.97 -31.89 -12.41
N LEU A 353 -6.68 -32.24 -12.40
CA LEU A 353 -6.08 -33.08 -11.36
C LEU A 353 -6.13 -32.41 -9.98
N GLY A 354 -6.41 -33.22 -8.96
CA GLY A 354 -6.19 -32.90 -7.56
C GLY A 354 -4.88 -33.51 -7.04
N SER A 355 -4.98 -34.66 -6.35
CA SER A 355 -3.86 -35.31 -5.70
C SER A 355 -4.01 -36.83 -5.62
N TRP A 356 -2.89 -37.53 -5.36
CA TRP A 356 -2.90 -38.98 -5.08
C TRP A 356 -3.39 -39.27 -3.68
N SER A 357 -4.13 -40.37 -3.53
CA SER A 357 -4.38 -40.93 -2.21
C SER A 357 -3.06 -41.37 -1.56
N PRO A 358 -2.94 -41.32 -0.22
CA PRO A 358 -1.70 -41.68 0.48
C PRO A 358 -1.21 -43.10 0.20
N ASP A 359 -2.12 -44.03 -0.12
CA ASP A 359 -1.82 -45.42 -0.46
C ASP A 359 -1.46 -45.64 -1.95
N GLY A 360 -1.60 -44.60 -2.78
CA GLY A 360 -1.28 -44.61 -4.21
C GLY A 360 -2.30 -45.35 -5.08
N THR A 361 -3.46 -45.72 -4.54
CA THR A 361 -4.48 -46.50 -5.27
C THR A 361 -5.53 -45.64 -5.98
N LYS A 362 -5.62 -44.34 -5.65
CA LYS A 362 -6.66 -43.41 -6.13
C LYS A 362 -6.10 -42.04 -6.48
N LEU A 363 -6.87 -41.30 -7.28
CA LEU A 363 -6.67 -39.90 -7.59
C LEU A 363 -7.93 -39.11 -7.26
N THR A 364 -7.77 -37.91 -6.71
CA THR A 364 -8.79 -36.86 -6.73
C THR A 364 -8.65 -36.00 -7.97
N PHE A 365 -9.77 -35.49 -8.46
CA PHE A 365 -9.84 -34.55 -9.57
C PHE A 365 -11.13 -33.75 -9.53
N ILE A 366 -11.16 -32.65 -10.25
CA ILE A 366 -12.32 -31.77 -10.37
C ILE A 366 -12.99 -32.04 -11.70
N VAL A 367 -14.32 -32.16 -11.70
CA VAL A 367 -15.15 -32.34 -12.88
C VAL A 367 -16.04 -31.12 -13.08
N GLY A 368 -15.91 -30.44 -14.22
CA GLY A 368 -16.79 -29.31 -14.56
C GLY A 368 -18.09 -29.78 -15.22
N THR A 369 -19.25 -29.45 -14.65
CA THR A 369 -20.55 -29.72 -15.29
C THR A 369 -21.45 -28.49 -15.30
N GLY A 370 -21.79 -27.98 -16.51
CA GLY A 370 -22.90 -27.05 -16.68
C GLY A 370 -22.87 -25.75 -15.86
N GLY A 371 -21.69 -25.26 -15.47
CA GLY A 371 -21.50 -24.03 -14.70
C GLY A 371 -21.15 -24.22 -13.22
N THR A 372 -21.07 -25.47 -12.75
CA THR A 372 -20.53 -25.83 -11.43
C THR A 372 -19.35 -26.78 -11.58
N SER A 373 -18.62 -27.02 -10.49
CA SER A 373 -17.50 -27.96 -10.43
C SER A 373 -17.61 -28.83 -9.18
N ASP A 374 -17.33 -30.13 -9.33
CA ASP A 374 -17.41 -31.09 -8.22
C ASP A 374 -16.07 -31.81 -8.04
N VAL A 375 -15.71 -32.12 -6.80
CA VAL A 375 -14.55 -32.97 -6.48
C VAL A 375 -14.95 -34.44 -6.63
N HIS A 376 -14.18 -35.19 -7.41
CA HIS A 376 -14.35 -36.61 -7.68
C HIS A 376 -13.13 -37.41 -7.24
N VAL A 377 -13.34 -38.70 -6.96
CA VAL A 377 -12.32 -39.70 -6.65
C VAL A 377 -12.48 -40.87 -7.61
N ALA A 378 -11.37 -41.38 -8.17
CA ALA A 378 -11.36 -42.62 -8.92
C ALA A 378 -10.15 -43.49 -8.58
N SER A 379 -10.31 -44.80 -8.74
CA SER A 379 -9.21 -45.76 -8.61
C SER A 379 -8.32 -45.71 -9.83
N ILE A 380 -7.01 -45.70 -9.63
CA ILE A 380 -6.01 -45.68 -10.70
C ILE A 380 -5.33 -47.05 -10.82
N ASN A 381 -5.33 -47.60 -12.03
CA ASN A 381 -4.55 -48.78 -12.37
C ASN A 381 -3.38 -48.37 -13.25
N VAL A 382 -2.24 -48.06 -12.66
CA VAL A 382 -0.95 -47.98 -13.36
C VAL A 382 -0.45 -49.41 -13.56
N GLY A 383 -0.64 -49.97 -14.77
CA GLY A 383 -0.31 -51.37 -15.07
C GLY A 383 1.04 -51.81 -14.49
N ALA A 384 1.06 -52.94 -13.77
CA ALA A 384 2.23 -53.39 -13.02
C ALA A 384 3.48 -53.48 -13.93
N PRO A 385 4.65 -52.95 -13.49
CA PRO A 385 5.89 -53.07 -14.24
C PRO A 385 6.20 -54.55 -14.51
N GLY A 386 6.24 -54.95 -15.79
CA GLY A 386 6.61 -56.30 -16.21
C GLY A 386 5.46 -57.32 -16.35
N SER A 387 4.20 -56.90 -16.28
CA SER A 387 3.04 -57.81 -16.47
C SER A 387 2.80 -58.27 -17.92
N GLY A 388 3.52 -57.72 -18.90
CA GLY A 388 3.41 -58.12 -20.31
C GLY A 388 2.06 -57.80 -20.96
N ALA A 389 1.15 -57.14 -20.24
CA ALA A 389 -0.07 -56.56 -20.77
C ALA A 389 0.19 -55.06 -20.98
N ASP A 390 0.19 -54.62 -22.25
CA ASP A 390 0.16 -53.22 -22.66
C ASP A 390 -1.21 -52.59 -22.32
N THR A 391 -1.67 -52.70 -21.07
CA THR A 391 -2.86 -51.97 -20.63
C THR A 391 -2.40 -50.60 -20.18
N ALA A 392 -2.71 -49.58 -20.99
CA ALA A 392 -2.50 -48.18 -20.64
C ALA A 392 -3.10 -47.90 -19.25
N PRO A 393 -2.49 -47.01 -18.46
CA PRO A 393 -3.09 -46.55 -17.20
C PRO A 393 -4.51 -46.02 -17.42
N GLN A 394 -5.43 -46.35 -16.52
CA GLN A 394 -6.84 -45.96 -16.62
C GLN A 394 -7.41 -45.61 -15.24
N LEU A 395 -8.35 -44.67 -15.23
CA LEU A 395 -9.22 -44.40 -14.09
C LEU A 395 -10.46 -45.29 -14.15
N SER A 396 -10.95 -45.68 -12.98
CA SER A 396 -12.16 -46.50 -12.86
C SER A 396 -12.88 -46.28 -11.53
N GLY A 397 -14.18 -46.52 -11.50
CA GLY A 397 -14.99 -46.39 -10.28
C GLY A 397 -15.04 -44.95 -9.76
N GLU A 398 -15.24 -43.99 -10.67
CA GLU A 398 -15.40 -42.58 -10.34
C GLU A 398 -16.62 -42.33 -9.45
N VAL A 399 -16.43 -41.55 -8.39
CA VAL A 399 -17.44 -41.16 -7.41
C VAL A 399 -17.23 -39.71 -7.00
N ALA A 400 -18.29 -38.91 -6.98
CA ALA A 400 -18.26 -37.55 -6.44
C ALA A 400 -18.10 -37.57 -4.91
N VAL A 401 -17.27 -36.67 -4.38
CA VAL A 401 -17.03 -36.48 -2.93
C VAL A 401 -18.18 -35.70 -2.30
N ALA A 402 -18.67 -34.69 -3.02
CA ALA A 402 -19.89 -33.95 -2.73
C ALA A 402 -20.63 -33.78 -4.06
N ALA A 403 -21.96 -33.95 -4.05
CA ALA A 403 -22.79 -33.80 -5.24
C ALA A 403 -23.85 -32.74 -4.96
N ASP A 404 -23.51 -31.48 -5.15
CA ASP A 404 -24.38 -30.34 -4.90
C ASP A 404 -24.07 -29.17 -5.88
N PRO A 405 -24.95 -28.15 -6.00
CA PRO A 405 -24.78 -27.13 -7.04
C PRO A 405 -23.78 -26.02 -6.66
N ALA A 406 -22.83 -26.28 -5.76
CA ALA A 406 -21.72 -25.37 -5.43
C ALA A 406 -20.52 -25.58 -6.36
N ASN A 407 -19.52 -24.70 -6.26
CA ASN A 407 -18.20 -24.90 -6.86
C ASN A 407 -17.26 -25.52 -5.84
N ASP A 408 -16.92 -26.79 -6.04
CA ASP A 408 -16.01 -27.54 -5.18
C ASP A 408 -14.65 -27.77 -5.86
N TRP A 409 -13.55 -27.42 -5.18
CA TRP A 409 -12.22 -27.45 -5.78
C TRP A 409 -11.05 -27.59 -4.80
N GLY A 410 -9.82 -27.69 -5.34
CA GLY A 410 -8.59 -27.78 -4.56
C GLY A 410 -8.53 -28.96 -3.56
N PRO A 411 -8.83 -30.22 -3.98
CA PRO A 411 -8.94 -31.33 -3.04
C PRO A 411 -7.59 -31.79 -2.48
N SER A 412 -7.55 -32.03 -1.17
CA SER A 412 -6.40 -32.56 -0.43
C SER A 412 -6.79 -33.74 0.45
N TRP A 413 -6.07 -34.85 0.32
CA TRP A 413 -6.30 -36.05 1.13
C TRP A 413 -5.79 -35.90 2.56
N ALA A 414 -6.58 -36.35 3.53
CA ALA A 414 -6.07 -36.62 4.87
C ALA A 414 -5.00 -37.73 4.81
N ALA A 415 -4.02 -37.68 5.73
CA ALA A 415 -2.89 -38.61 5.73
C ALA A 415 -3.29 -40.10 5.89
N ASP A 416 -4.44 -40.37 6.49
CA ASP A 416 -5.01 -41.71 6.64
C ASP A 416 -5.90 -42.16 5.48
N GLY A 417 -6.15 -41.28 4.50
CA GLY A 417 -6.98 -41.52 3.34
C GLY A 417 -8.49 -41.60 3.63
N SER A 418 -8.95 -41.24 4.83
CA SER A 418 -10.37 -41.38 5.20
C SER A 418 -11.24 -40.22 4.70
N GLU A 419 -10.67 -39.02 4.62
CA GLU A 419 -11.38 -37.78 4.30
C GLU A 419 -10.58 -36.92 3.31
N ILE A 420 -11.29 -35.99 2.68
CA ILE A 420 -10.75 -35.00 1.75
C ILE A 420 -11.18 -33.61 2.22
N ALA A 421 -10.22 -32.69 2.30
CA ALA A 421 -10.48 -31.27 2.44
C ALA A 421 -10.56 -30.63 1.06
N PHE A 422 -11.49 -29.71 0.86
CA PHE A 422 -11.70 -29.03 -0.41
C PHE A 422 -12.33 -27.66 -0.16
N VAL A 423 -12.22 -26.77 -1.13
CA VAL A 423 -12.86 -25.44 -1.12
C VAL A 423 -14.27 -25.57 -1.65
N SER A 424 -15.22 -24.86 -1.04
CA SER A 424 -16.59 -24.76 -1.54
C SER A 424 -17.17 -23.37 -1.32
N ASP A 425 -17.87 -22.84 -2.34
CA ASP A 425 -18.58 -21.56 -2.26
C ASP A 425 -20.01 -21.67 -1.69
N ARG A 426 -20.38 -22.86 -1.18
CA ARG A 426 -21.75 -23.17 -0.74
C ARG A 426 -22.29 -22.30 0.40
N SER A 427 -21.42 -21.62 1.13
CA SER A 427 -21.74 -20.66 2.21
C SER A 427 -21.89 -19.21 1.72
N GLY A 428 -21.56 -18.92 0.46
CA GLY A 428 -21.62 -17.58 -0.14
C GLY A 428 -20.25 -16.91 -0.34
N ASN A 429 -19.19 -17.48 0.25
CA ASN A 429 -17.76 -17.17 0.13
C ASN A 429 -17.00 -18.50 0.01
N ASP A 430 -15.75 -18.45 -0.46
CA ASP A 430 -14.89 -19.65 -0.48
C ASP A 430 -14.56 -20.06 0.95
N GLU A 431 -14.91 -21.29 1.32
CA GLU A 431 -14.64 -21.86 2.63
C GLU A 431 -14.08 -23.28 2.50
N ILE A 432 -13.35 -23.75 3.50
CA ILE A 432 -12.79 -25.10 3.53
C ILE A 432 -13.80 -26.05 4.17
N TYR A 433 -14.12 -27.09 3.41
CA TYR A 433 -14.98 -28.19 3.80
C TYR A 433 -14.21 -29.50 3.86
N VAL A 434 -14.70 -30.42 4.70
CA VAL A 434 -14.23 -31.81 4.75
C VAL A 434 -15.37 -32.79 4.48
N ALA A 435 -15.07 -33.87 3.77
CA ALA A 435 -16.00 -34.97 3.53
C ALA A 435 -15.27 -36.32 3.44
N GLY A 436 -15.99 -37.40 3.72
CA GLY A 436 -15.47 -38.77 3.58
C GLY A 436 -15.16 -39.11 2.12
N ALA A 437 -13.97 -39.62 1.84
CA ALA A 437 -13.44 -39.74 0.49
C ALA A 437 -14.24 -40.67 -0.46
N GLU A 438 -15.01 -41.61 0.08
CA GLU A 438 -15.87 -42.53 -0.68
C GLU A 438 -17.33 -42.51 -0.21
N GLN A 439 -17.74 -41.43 0.47
CA GLN A 439 -19.10 -41.29 1.00
C GLN A 439 -19.82 -40.14 0.29
N ALA A 440 -20.12 -40.31 -1.00
CA ALA A 440 -20.82 -39.31 -1.83
C ALA A 440 -22.14 -38.77 -1.23
N THR A 441 -22.76 -39.52 -0.31
CA THR A 441 -24.00 -39.13 0.37
C THR A 441 -23.79 -38.47 1.74
N ALA A 442 -22.55 -38.42 2.23
CA ALA A 442 -22.22 -37.71 3.45
C ALA A 442 -22.28 -36.20 3.20
N THR A 443 -22.85 -35.46 4.14
CA THR A 443 -22.92 -34.01 4.05
C THR A 443 -21.55 -33.42 4.39
N PRO A 444 -20.92 -32.62 3.49
CA PRO A 444 -19.67 -31.95 3.80
C PRO A 444 -19.79 -31.02 5.01
N VAL A 445 -18.72 -30.93 5.79
CA VAL A 445 -18.68 -30.14 7.02
C VAL A 445 -17.72 -28.96 6.84
N PRO A 446 -18.16 -27.71 7.05
CA PRO A 446 -17.26 -26.56 7.02
C PRO A 446 -16.36 -26.57 8.26
N ILE A 447 -15.05 -26.43 8.04
CA ILE A 447 -14.05 -26.28 9.10
C ILE A 447 -13.59 -24.83 9.26
N THR A 448 -13.78 -23.99 8.24
CA THR A 448 -13.71 -22.52 8.31
C THR A 448 -15.12 -21.91 8.16
N LYS A 449 -15.36 -20.76 8.80
CA LYS A 449 -16.70 -20.14 8.98
C LYS A 449 -16.61 -18.64 9.28
N ASP A 450 -15.97 -17.88 8.42
CA ASP A 450 -15.83 -16.44 8.61
C ASP A 450 -16.21 -15.65 7.35
N ASP A 451 -16.07 -14.33 7.36
CA ASP A 451 -16.47 -13.49 6.22
C ASP A 451 -15.35 -13.39 5.16
N ALA A 452 -14.17 -13.96 5.43
CA ALA A 452 -13.03 -13.99 4.54
C ALA A 452 -13.16 -15.17 3.55
N ASN A 453 -12.39 -15.16 2.47
CA ASN A 453 -12.24 -16.33 1.62
C ASN A 453 -11.12 -17.21 2.18
N ASP A 454 -11.35 -18.52 2.21
CA ASP A 454 -10.40 -19.55 2.62
C ASP A 454 -10.27 -20.62 1.54
N TRP A 455 -9.06 -20.83 1.01
CA TRP A 455 -8.85 -21.72 -0.14
C TRP A 455 -7.52 -22.50 -0.11
N VAL A 456 -7.32 -23.40 -1.09
CA VAL A 456 -6.10 -24.21 -1.26
C VAL A 456 -5.71 -24.99 0.01
N PRO A 457 -6.60 -25.86 0.53
CA PRO A 457 -6.28 -26.67 1.69
C PRO A 457 -5.17 -27.69 1.35
N ALA A 458 -4.25 -27.89 2.28
CA ALA A 458 -3.18 -28.87 2.19
C ALA A 458 -2.97 -29.55 3.56
N TYR A 459 -3.36 -30.82 3.67
CA TYR A 459 -3.10 -31.62 4.87
C TYR A 459 -1.60 -31.81 5.09
N ALA A 460 -1.19 -31.67 6.35
CA ALA A 460 0.13 -32.06 6.79
C ALA A 460 0.27 -33.61 6.78
N PRO A 461 1.45 -34.17 6.45
CA PRO A 461 1.66 -35.62 6.40
C PRO A 461 1.46 -36.34 7.73
N ASP A 462 1.53 -35.61 8.85
CA ASP A 462 1.28 -36.15 10.18
C ASP A 462 -0.20 -36.19 10.57
N GLY A 463 -1.09 -35.65 9.72
CA GLY A 463 -2.53 -35.61 9.94
C GLY A 463 -2.98 -34.66 11.05
N THR A 464 -2.11 -33.77 11.54
CA THR A 464 -2.42 -32.90 12.69
C THR A 464 -2.87 -31.50 12.28
N ARG A 465 -2.47 -31.04 11.09
CA ARG A 465 -2.74 -29.69 10.60
C ARG A 465 -3.15 -29.65 9.14
N ILE A 466 -3.80 -28.56 8.77
CA ILE A 466 -4.12 -28.15 7.40
C ILE A 466 -3.48 -26.77 7.20
N ALA A 467 -2.66 -26.62 6.16
CA ALA A 467 -2.27 -25.30 5.66
C ALA A 467 -3.29 -24.86 4.61
N PHE A 468 -3.58 -23.57 4.54
CA PHE A 468 -4.54 -23.00 3.60
C PHE A 468 -4.22 -21.53 3.34
N VAL A 469 -4.85 -20.92 2.35
CA VAL A 469 -4.73 -19.49 2.07
C VAL A 469 -5.98 -18.77 2.57
N SER A 470 -5.80 -17.60 3.16
CA SER A 470 -6.90 -16.75 3.62
C SER A 470 -6.63 -15.27 3.38
N ASP A 471 -7.66 -14.52 3.00
CA ASP A 471 -7.62 -13.04 2.90
C ASP A 471 -8.08 -12.32 4.19
N ARG A 472 -8.27 -13.06 5.29
CA ARG A 472 -8.74 -12.52 6.58
C ARG A 472 -7.86 -11.42 7.20
N SER A 473 -6.61 -11.29 6.75
CA SER A 473 -5.67 -10.23 7.15
C SER A 473 -5.66 -9.01 6.23
N GLY A 474 -6.48 -8.98 5.19
CA GLY A 474 -6.58 -7.92 4.19
C GLY A 474 -5.90 -8.25 2.86
N ASP A 475 -4.80 -9.01 2.89
CA ASP A 475 -4.12 -9.60 1.74
C ASP A 475 -4.13 -11.15 1.87
N PRO A 476 -4.05 -11.92 0.75
CA PRO A 476 -3.96 -13.38 0.79
C PRO A 476 -2.65 -13.88 1.41
N GLU A 477 -2.77 -14.55 2.55
CA GLU A 477 -1.66 -15.11 3.33
C GLU A 477 -1.84 -16.61 3.52
N ILE A 478 -0.76 -17.34 3.81
CA ILE A 478 -0.81 -18.76 4.16
C ILE A 478 -1.05 -18.88 5.67
N TRP A 479 -2.14 -19.55 6.01
CA TRP A 479 -2.53 -19.90 7.36
C TRP A 479 -2.37 -21.40 7.60
N SER A 480 -2.36 -21.78 8.88
CA SER A 480 -2.49 -23.18 9.29
C SER A 480 -3.42 -23.33 10.46
N MET A 481 -4.14 -24.44 10.52
CA MET A 481 -5.07 -24.78 11.59
C MET A 481 -4.98 -26.26 11.94
N ALA A 482 -5.51 -26.64 13.09
CA ALA A 482 -5.79 -28.04 13.41
C ALA A 482 -6.84 -28.61 12.45
N THR A 483 -6.87 -29.93 12.28
CA THR A 483 -7.78 -30.61 11.35
C THR A 483 -9.27 -30.46 11.69
N ASP A 484 -9.60 -30.03 12.91
CA ASP A 484 -10.96 -29.71 13.34
C ASP A 484 -11.35 -28.23 13.14
N GLY A 485 -10.47 -27.43 12.51
CA GLY A 485 -10.64 -25.99 12.27
C GLY A 485 -10.18 -25.09 13.42
N SER A 486 -9.70 -25.65 14.54
CA SER A 486 -9.21 -24.87 15.68
C SER A 486 -7.77 -24.38 15.51
N ASP A 487 -7.34 -23.45 16.37
CA ASP A 487 -5.97 -22.92 16.42
C ASP A 487 -5.43 -22.36 15.08
N PRO A 488 -6.17 -21.46 14.39
CA PRO A 488 -5.69 -20.83 13.17
C PRO A 488 -4.51 -19.90 13.49
N VAL A 489 -3.41 -20.08 12.75
CA VAL A 489 -2.17 -19.31 12.87
C VAL A 489 -1.74 -18.84 11.49
N ASN A 490 -1.48 -17.54 11.35
CA ASN A 490 -0.90 -17.00 10.13
C ASN A 490 0.58 -17.38 10.05
N LEU A 491 0.99 -18.02 8.95
CA LEU A 491 2.36 -18.47 8.70
C LEU A 491 3.16 -17.45 7.88
N THR A 492 2.49 -16.60 7.11
CA THR A 492 3.12 -15.55 6.31
C THR A 492 2.62 -14.16 6.70
N ASN A 493 3.37 -13.13 6.33
CA ASN A 493 2.99 -11.73 6.57
C ASN A 493 3.76 -10.89 5.55
N HIS A 494 3.38 -11.06 4.30
CA HIS A 494 3.96 -10.36 3.17
C HIS A 494 2.95 -9.36 2.64
N PRO A 495 2.89 -8.15 3.25
CA PRO A 495 1.97 -7.13 2.78
C PRO A 495 2.21 -6.87 1.29
N ARG A 496 1.12 -6.82 0.52
CA ARG A 496 1.11 -6.61 -0.94
C ARG A 496 1.63 -7.78 -1.77
N ALA A 497 1.63 -8.98 -1.23
CA ALA A 497 1.81 -10.21 -1.98
C ALA A 497 0.56 -11.09 -1.88
N PHE A 498 0.40 -11.96 -2.87
CA PHE A 498 -0.49 -13.10 -2.81
C PHE A 498 0.38 -14.31 -2.48
N ASP A 499 0.40 -14.71 -1.21
CA ASP A 499 1.10 -15.93 -0.79
C ASP A 499 0.20 -17.17 -0.93
N GLY A 500 0.79 -18.29 -1.37
CA GLY A 500 0.06 -19.53 -1.60
C GLY A 500 -0.75 -19.52 -2.89
N GLN A 501 -0.33 -18.72 -3.88
CA GLN A 501 -1.00 -18.62 -5.17
C GLN A 501 -1.12 -20.01 -5.83
N TRP A 502 -2.35 -20.50 -5.98
CA TRP A 502 -2.73 -21.80 -6.56
C TRP A 502 -2.37 -23.06 -5.78
N SER A 503 -1.26 -23.12 -5.04
CA SER A 503 -0.97 -24.29 -4.19
C SER A 503 -0.07 -23.99 -2.99
N VAL A 504 -0.24 -24.83 -1.97
CA VAL A 504 0.64 -24.99 -0.82
C VAL A 504 0.98 -26.48 -0.71
N SER A 505 2.26 -26.83 -0.47
CA SER A 505 2.69 -28.22 -0.39
C SER A 505 3.62 -28.48 0.79
N TRP A 506 3.24 -29.42 1.65
CA TRP A 506 4.08 -29.89 2.75
C TRP A 506 5.20 -30.81 2.27
N SER A 507 6.38 -30.70 2.87
CA SER A 507 7.42 -31.71 2.73
C SER A 507 6.98 -33.02 3.39
N PRO A 508 7.41 -34.20 2.91
CA PRO A 508 6.95 -35.48 3.44
C PRO A 508 7.24 -35.73 4.93
N ASP A 509 8.24 -35.03 5.47
CA ASP A 509 8.60 -35.08 6.88
C ASP A 509 7.80 -34.08 7.75
N GLY A 510 6.89 -33.30 7.15
CA GLY A 510 6.05 -32.31 7.82
C GLY A 510 6.79 -31.07 8.32
N LYS A 511 8.07 -30.87 7.96
CA LYS A 511 8.90 -29.80 8.53
C LYS A 511 8.97 -28.55 7.70
N ARG A 512 8.63 -28.62 6.42
CA ARG A 512 8.70 -27.50 5.48
C ARG A 512 7.46 -27.41 4.64
N ILE A 513 7.21 -26.22 4.14
CA ILE A 513 6.14 -25.92 3.20
C ILE A 513 6.79 -25.26 1.98
N ALA A 514 6.36 -25.65 0.78
CA ALA A 514 6.65 -24.95 -0.47
C ALA A 514 5.36 -24.27 -0.96
N TYR A 515 5.49 -23.05 -1.47
CA TYR A 515 4.36 -22.25 -1.95
C TYR A 515 4.80 -21.31 -3.05
N ALA A 516 3.84 -20.85 -3.87
CA ALA A 516 4.07 -19.79 -4.82
C ALA A 516 3.64 -18.45 -4.23
N THR A 517 4.34 -17.37 -4.58
CA THR A 517 3.95 -16.00 -4.22
C THR A 517 3.97 -15.13 -5.47
N ALA A 518 3.01 -14.21 -5.58
CA ALA A 518 3.03 -13.15 -6.58
C ALA A 518 2.85 -11.80 -5.89
N ALA A 519 3.79 -10.90 -6.09
CA ALA A 519 3.63 -9.51 -5.64
C ALA A 519 2.64 -8.80 -6.56
N PHE A 520 1.70 -8.04 -5.98
CA PHE A 520 0.93 -7.11 -6.80
C PHE A 520 1.90 -6.06 -7.36
N PRO A 521 1.88 -5.78 -8.68
CA PRO A 521 2.68 -4.68 -9.20
C PRO A 521 2.20 -3.38 -8.55
N ASP A 522 3.10 -2.68 -7.86
CA ASP A 522 2.84 -1.33 -7.37
C ASP A 522 2.29 -0.47 -8.54
N ALA A 523 1.25 0.35 -8.38
CA ALA A 523 0.95 1.38 -9.42
C ALA A 523 2.13 2.35 -9.60
N SER A 524 3.05 2.37 -8.62
CA SER A 524 4.36 3.04 -8.62
C SER A 524 5.37 2.47 -9.63
N SER A 525 5.11 1.28 -10.20
CA SER A 525 5.89 0.68 -11.28
C SER A 525 5.74 1.42 -12.61
N SER A 526 4.67 2.23 -12.78
CA SER A 526 4.60 3.19 -13.87
C SER A 526 5.45 4.42 -13.51
N GLY A 527 6.56 4.62 -14.24
CA GLY A 527 7.46 5.75 -14.02
C GLY A 527 6.76 7.12 -14.03
N TRP A 528 5.62 7.24 -14.72
CA TRP A 528 4.83 8.46 -14.84
C TRP A 528 4.08 8.83 -13.55
N VAL A 529 3.51 7.87 -12.82
CA VAL A 529 2.73 8.15 -11.60
C VAL A 529 3.64 8.58 -10.43
N ARG A 530 4.84 7.97 -10.32
CA ARG A 530 5.86 8.40 -9.34
C ARG A 530 6.31 9.84 -9.57
N GLU A 531 6.54 10.23 -10.82
CA GLU A 531 7.10 11.55 -11.14
C GLU A 531 6.07 12.67 -11.02
N ASP A 532 4.81 12.46 -11.44
CA ASP A 532 3.76 13.49 -11.40
C ASP A 532 3.30 13.79 -9.97
N LEU A 533 3.12 12.75 -9.15
CA LEU A 533 2.72 12.93 -7.75
C LEU A 533 3.86 13.55 -6.94
N ALA A 534 5.10 13.10 -7.13
CA ALA A 534 6.28 13.72 -6.50
C ALA A 534 6.47 15.18 -6.92
N ALA A 535 6.25 15.50 -8.19
CA ALA A 535 6.32 16.86 -8.71
C ALA A 535 5.23 17.76 -8.09
N ALA A 536 3.98 17.28 -8.02
CA ALA A 536 2.88 18.03 -7.39
C ALA A 536 3.16 18.34 -5.91
N HIS A 537 3.63 17.36 -5.13
CA HIS A 537 4.01 17.57 -3.73
C HIS A 537 5.17 18.55 -3.57
N SER A 538 6.22 18.39 -4.37
CA SER A 538 7.39 19.25 -4.32
C SER A 538 7.04 20.71 -4.65
N LEU A 539 6.04 20.93 -5.51
CA LEU A 539 5.52 22.26 -5.83
C LEU A 539 4.67 22.85 -4.70
N LEU A 540 3.83 22.07 -4.04
CA LEU A 540 3.08 22.53 -2.85
C LEU A 540 4.02 22.90 -1.70
N PHE A 541 5.06 22.08 -1.47
CA PHE A 541 6.12 22.38 -0.53
C PHE A 541 6.87 23.67 -0.89
N ALA A 542 7.15 23.88 -2.18
CA ALA A 542 7.76 25.12 -2.65
C ALA A 542 6.89 26.36 -2.38
N ILE A 543 5.57 26.25 -2.52
CA ILE A 543 4.62 27.31 -2.17
C ILE A 543 4.71 27.63 -0.67
N ALA A 544 4.75 26.61 0.19
CA ALA A 544 4.88 26.77 1.64
C ALA A 544 6.14 27.57 2.02
N LEU A 545 7.29 27.15 1.46
CA LEU A 545 8.58 27.81 1.67
C LEU A 545 8.58 29.25 1.12
N ALA A 546 7.95 29.50 -0.01
CA ALA A 546 7.84 30.85 -0.58
C ALA A 546 7.00 31.77 0.32
N VAL A 547 5.87 31.29 0.86
CA VAL A 547 5.04 32.05 1.80
C VAL A 547 5.79 32.31 3.10
N MET A 548 6.46 31.29 3.66
CA MET A 548 7.34 31.44 4.82
C MET A 548 8.40 32.51 4.58
N ALA A 549 9.06 32.48 3.43
CA ALA A 549 10.08 33.45 3.07
C ALA A 549 9.55 34.88 3.06
N LEU A 550 8.36 35.10 2.49
CA LEU A 550 7.72 36.41 2.45
C LEU A 550 7.38 36.93 3.86
N LEU A 551 6.88 36.05 4.73
CA LEU A 551 6.57 36.40 6.13
C LEU A 551 7.85 36.73 6.92
N ILE A 552 8.92 35.97 6.74
CA ILE A 552 10.22 36.23 7.38
C ILE A 552 10.83 37.55 6.90
N VAL A 553 10.75 37.86 5.60
CA VAL A 553 11.20 39.17 5.07
C VAL A 553 10.38 40.31 5.64
N ALA A 554 9.06 40.15 5.72
CA ALA A 554 8.15 41.17 6.29
C ALA A 554 8.46 41.47 7.77
N LEU A 555 9.01 40.51 8.50
CA LEU A 555 9.45 40.66 9.89
C LEU A 555 10.75 41.44 10.09
N GLY A 556 11.53 41.67 9.03
CA GLY A 556 12.89 42.22 9.15
C GLY A 556 13.78 41.33 10.04
N ALA A 557 13.67 40.02 9.86
CA ALA A 557 14.26 39.02 10.75
C ALA A 557 15.82 39.02 10.72
N PRO A 558 16.48 38.64 11.83
CA PRO A 558 17.95 38.59 11.95
C PRO A 558 18.57 37.43 11.16
N LEU A 559 19.90 37.31 11.18
CA LEU A 559 20.63 36.25 10.43
C LEU A 559 20.24 34.89 10.98
N GLY A 560 19.99 33.93 10.10
CA GLY A 560 19.62 32.58 10.47
C GLY A 560 18.13 32.40 10.71
N ALA A 561 17.31 33.42 10.43
CA ALA A 561 15.87 33.32 10.54
C ALA A 561 15.29 32.27 9.58
N PHE A 562 15.79 32.21 8.34
CA PHE A 562 15.39 31.20 7.38
C PHE A 562 15.88 29.82 7.80
N GLY A 563 17.15 29.72 8.22
CA GLY A 563 17.72 28.46 8.70
C GLY A 563 16.97 27.86 9.89
N LEU A 564 16.61 28.69 10.89
CA LEU A 564 15.86 28.23 12.05
C LEU A 564 14.43 27.81 11.69
N ALA A 565 13.71 28.62 10.90
CA ALA A 565 12.34 28.30 10.52
C ALA A 565 12.25 27.00 9.71
N THR A 566 13.14 26.84 8.72
CA THR A 566 13.24 25.60 7.93
C THR A 566 13.65 24.41 8.80
N GLY A 567 14.58 24.61 9.76
CA GLY A 567 15.00 23.56 10.69
C GLY A 567 13.89 23.09 11.62
N VAL A 568 13.10 24.00 12.20
CA VAL A 568 11.93 23.67 13.05
C VAL A 568 10.87 22.93 12.24
N MET A 569 10.58 23.41 11.03
CA MET A 569 9.64 22.78 10.11
C MET A 569 10.06 21.34 9.77
N LEU A 570 11.32 21.14 9.35
CA LEU A 570 11.85 19.82 9.01
C LEU A 570 11.96 18.89 10.22
N ALA A 571 12.28 19.42 11.40
CA ALA A 571 12.34 18.60 12.62
C ALA A 571 10.98 18.00 12.96
N LEU A 572 9.89 18.77 12.80
CA LEU A 572 8.54 18.24 13.01
C LEU A 572 8.15 17.22 11.94
N ALA A 573 8.49 17.48 10.68
CA ALA A 573 8.24 16.53 9.58
C ALA A 573 9.06 15.24 9.69
N ALA A 574 10.24 15.28 10.31
CA ALA A 574 11.12 14.12 10.46
C ALA A 574 10.69 13.16 11.59
N ILE A 575 9.82 13.58 12.50
CA ILE A 575 9.38 12.76 13.65
C ILE A 575 8.70 11.46 13.21
N PRO A 576 7.69 11.46 12.33
CA PRO A 576 7.09 10.20 11.89
C PRO A 576 8.07 9.39 11.03
N GLU A 577 8.74 10.03 10.08
CA GLU A 577 9.45 9.36 8.99
C GLU A 577 10.90 8.91 9.28
N ASP A 578 11.40 9.21 10.48
CA ASP A 578 12.78 8.96 10.92
C ASP A 578 13.86 9.58 9.99
N GLN A 579 13.51 10.64 9.24
CA GLN A 579 14.38 11.30 8.26
C GLN A 579 15.23 12.42 8.86
N TRP A 580 15.81 12.22 10.03
CA TRP A 580 16.60 13.23 10.76
C TRP A 580 17.76 13.82 9.95
N ARG A 581 18.27 13.05 8.98
CA ARG A 581 19.33 13.46 8.03
C ARG A 581 18.98 14.67 7.16
N LEU A 582 17.70 15.01 7.00
CA LEU A 582 17.26 16.12 6.15
C LEU A 582 17.29 17.48 6.88
N ILE A 583 17.29 17.47 8.22
CA ILE A 583 17.28 18.69 9.04
C ILE A 583 18.52 19.56 8.78
N PRO A 584 19.76 19.02 8.77
CA PRO A 584 20.95 19.82 8.47
C PRO A 584 20.90 20.46 7.08
N ALA A 585 20.37 19.73 6.08
CA ALA A 585 20.27 20.22 4.70
C ALA A 585 19.39 21.46 4.59
N GLY A 586 18.23 21.46 5.23
CA GLY A 586 17.33 22.62 5.24
C GLY A 586 17.86 23.81 6.05
N ILE A 587 18.56 23.56 7.16
CA ILE A 587 19.22 24.63 7.93
C ILE A 587 20.28 25.32 7.06
N ILE A 588 21.12 24.55 6.36
CA ILE A 588 22.15 25.08 5.45
C ILE A 588 21.49 25.88 4.32
N ALA A 589 20.46 25.33 3.68
CA ALA A 589 19.72 26.05 2.63
C ALA A 589 19.16 27.39 3.13
N GLY A 590 18.53 27.41 4.31
CA GLY A 590 18.02 28.64 4.92
C GLY A 590 19.13 29.65 5.23
N LEU A 591 20.27 29.22 5.75
CA LEU A 591 21.42 30.09 5.99
C LEU A 591 21.98 30.72 4.70
N LEU A 592 22.00 29.97 3.60
CA LEU A 592 22.38 30.49 2.29
C LEU A 592 21.41 31.56 1.79
N VAL A 593 20.10 31.38 2.00
CA VAL A 593 19.08 32.39 1.68
C VAL A 593 19.28 33.65 2.51
N ASP A 594 19.51 33.49 3.81
CA ASP A 594 19.82 34.59 4.73
C ASP A 594 21.00 35.45 4.23
N LEU A 595 22.08 34.80 3.76
CA LEU A 595 23.24 35.47 3.17
C LEU A 595 22.92 36.15 1.83
N LEU A 596 22.17 35.47 0.96
CA LEU A 596 21.76 35.99 -0.34
C LEU A 596 20.86 37.23 -0.22
N VAL A 597 19.83 37.18 0.62
CA VAL A 597 18.88 38.29 0.77
C VAL A 597 19.56 39.56 1.29
N ARG A 598 20.65 39.41 2.04
CA ARG A 598 21.45 40.54 2.55
C ARG A 598 22.28 41.22 1.47
N SER A 599 22.77 40.47 0.48
CA SER A 599 23.57 41.00 -0.62
C SER A 599 22.73 41.61 -1.75
N VAL A 600 21.42 41.30 -1.79
CA VAL A 600 20.49 41.79 -2.81
C VAL A 600 19.81 43.10 -2.38
N ARG A 601 19.56 43.99 -3.36
CA ARG A 601 18.94 45.31 -3.15
C ARG A 601 17.59 45.19 -2.41
N PRO A 602 17.24 46.14 -1.51
CA PRO A 602 16.02 46.08 -0.70
C PRO A 602 14.72 45.80 -1.49
N ARG A 603 14.57 46.44 -2.66
CA ARG A 603 13.40 46.28 -3.55
C ARG A 603 13.22 44.86 -4.10
N LEU A 604 14.26 44.02 -4.06
CA LEU A 604 14.25 42.66 -4.58
C LEU A 604 14.30 41.60 -3.48
N ARG A 605 14.42 41.98 -2.19
CA ARG A 605 14.60 41.03 -1.08
C ARG A 605 13.47 40.01 -0.97
N ALA A 606 12.22 40.46 -1.09
CA ALA A 606 11.06 39.58 -1.02
C ALA A 606 11.05 38.56 -2.18
N ARG A 607 11.31 39.01 -3.42
CA ARG A 607 11.39 38.15 -4.60
C ARG A 607 12.56 37.17 -4.53
N ALA A 608 13.74 37.66 -4.11
CA ALA A 608 14.93 36.84 -3.95
C ALA A 608 14.75 35.77 -2.86
N ALA A 609 14.16 36.13 -1.72
CA ALA A 609 13.88 35.19 -0.64
C ALA A 609 12.85 34.12 -1.04
N ALA A 610 11.73 34.55 -1.63
CA ALA A 610 10.64 33.67 -2.03
C ALA A 610 11.02 32.70 -3.14
N ALA A 611 11.93 33.07 -4.04
CA ALA A 611 12.46 32.18 -5.07
C ALA A 611 13.59 31.28 -4.55
N ALA A 612 14.51 31.82 -3.74
CA ALA A 612 15.70 31.09 -3.31
C ALA A 612 15.43 30.04 -2.24
N LEU A 613 14.52 30.29 -1.30
CA LEU A 613 14.26 29.34 -0.20
C LEU A 613 13.69 28.01 -0.68
N PRO A 614 12.65 27.97 -1.54
CA PRO A 614 12.18 26.72 -2.13
C PRO A 614 13.26 25.98 -2.93
N ALA A 615 13.95 26.71 -3.80
CA ALA A 615 14.93 26.13 -4.72
C ALA A 615 16.12 25.52 -3.99
N LEU A 616 16.72 26.26 -3.06
CA LEU A 616 17.89 25.79 -2.32
C LEU A 616 17.55 24.66 -1.35
N THR A 617 16.34 24.65 -0.78
CA THR A 617 15.89 23.58 0.12
C THR A 617 15.64 22.28 -0.66
N ASN A 618 14.95 22.34 -1.79
CA ASN A 618 14.71 21.17 -2.65
C ASN A 618 16.04 20.60 -3.21
N LEU A 619 16.95 21.47 -3.64
CA LEU A 619 18.27 21.06 -4.09
C LEU A 619 19.08 20.39 -2.98
N ALA A 620 19.09 20.95 -1.76
CA ALA A 620 19.83 20.39 -0.64
C ALA A 620 19.28 19.03 -0.19
N ILE A 621 17.94 18.89 -0.14
CA ILE A 621 17.28 17.61 0.15
C ILE A 621 17.65 16.57 -0.91
N GLY A 622 17.54 16.92 -2.20
CA GLY A 622 17.86 16.01 -3.29
C GLY A 622 19.31 15.54 -3.30
N LEU A 623 20.27 16.44 -3.04
CA LEU A 623 21.68 16.08 -2.91
C LEU A 623 21.94 15.19 -1.69
N THR A 624 21.24 15.42 -0.58
CA THR A 624 21.35 14.59 0.64
C THR A 624 20.85 13.17 0.40
N ILE A 625 19.71 13.04 -0.28
CA ILE A 625 19.15 11.73 -0.68
C ILE A 625 20.09 11.03 -1.67
N GLY A 626 20.64 11.76 -2.64
CA GLY A 626 21.56 11.21 -3.63
C GLY A 626 22.89 10.73 -3.08
N ALA A 627 23.46 11.47 -2.14
CA ALA A 627 24.68 11.07 -1.46
C ALA A 627 24.51 9.82 -0.58
N ALA A 628 23.28 9.52 -0.15
CA ALA A 628 22.96 8.31 0.60
C ALA A 628 22.79 7.05 -0.28
N GLY A 629 22.91 7.18 -1.61
CA GLY A 629 22.76 6.06 -2.56
C GLY A 629 21.33 5.63 -2.82
N THR A 630 20.33 6.40 -2.37
CA THR A 630 18.91 6.05 -2.41
C THR A 630 18.08 6.99 -3.30
N LEU A 631 18.66 7.51 -4.38
CA LEU A 631 17.94 8.43 -5.28
C LEU A 631 16.84 7.67 -6.02
N ALA A 632 15.61 7.79 -5.52
CA ALA A 632 14.42 7.25 -6.18
C ALA A 632 13.98 8.08 -7.40
N TRP A 633 14.54 9.28 -7.61
CA TRP A 633 14.15 10.24 -8.65
C TRP A 633 15.28 10.51 -9.63
N SER A 634 14.94 10.82 -10.89
CA SER A 634 15.95 11.22 -11.88
C SER A 634 16.57 12.57 -11.53
N THR A 635 17.86 12.75 -11.83
CA THR A 635 18.55 14.05 -11.65
C THR A 635 17.90 15.17 -12.46
N THR A 636 17.30 14.84 -13.59
CA THR A 636 16.58 15.78 -14.47
C THR A 636 15.31 16.28 -13.80
N LEU A 637 14.52 15.40 -13.17
CA LEU A 637 13.32 15.77 -12.42
C LEU A 637 13.69 16.69 -11.25
N LEU A 638 14.75 16.37 -10.53
CA LEU A 638 15.19 17.14 -9.36
C LEU A 638 15.62 18.58 -9.74
N LEU A 639 16.32 18.72 -10.87
CA LEU A 639 16.64 20.02 -11.45
C LEU A 639 15.39 20.76 -11.94
N GLY A 640 14.47 20.05 -12.61
CA GLY A 640 13.19 20.60 -13.08
C GLY A 640 12.34 21.15 -11.94
N ILE A 641 12.16 20.38 -10.86
CA ILE A 641 11.45 20.77 -9.65
C ILE A 641 12.11 21.99 -8.99
N THR A 642 13.44 22.01 -8.91
CA THR A 642 14.18 23.13 -8.33
C THR A 642 13.91 24.44 -9.09
N VAL A 643 13.96 24.39 -10.42
CA VAL A 643 13.68 25.54 -11.30
C VAL A 643 12.22 25.96 -11.21
N ALA A 644 11.29 25.02 -11.27
CA ALA A 644 9.86 25.29 -11.16
C ALA A 644 9.51 25.93 -9.81
N SER A 645 10.09 25.43 -8.71
CA SER A 645 9.93 25.97 -7.36
C SER A 645 10.39 27.43 -7.28
N ALA A 646 11.53 27.77 -7.89
CA ALA A 646 12.03 29.13 -7.95
C ALA A 646 11.07 30.06 -8.72
N ALA A 647 10.55 29.59 -9.85
CA ALA A 647 9.61 30.34 -10.67
C ALA A 647 8.27 30.59 -9.96
N VAL A 648 7.74 29.58 -9.27
CA VAL A 648 6.52 29.69 -8.45
C VAL A 648 6.73 30.71 -7.32
N GLY A 649 7.81 30.58 -6.56
CA GLY A 649 8.13 31.51 -5.47
C GLY A 649 8.28 32.96 -5.95
N TRP A 650 8.93 33.16 -7.09
CA TRP A 650 9.03 34.47 -7.73
C TRP A 650 7.66 35.02 -8.15
N GLY A 651 6.82 34.19 -8.77
CA GLY A 651 5.47 34.57 -9.19
C GLY A 651 4.57 34.98 -8.02
N ILE A 652 4.60 34.23 -6.92
CA ILE A 652 3.86 34.56 -5.70
C ILE A 652 4.30 35.92 -5.16
N ALA A 653 5.62 36.14 -5.03
CA ALA A 653 6.15 37.41 -4.56
C ALA A 653 5.74 38.59 -5.45
N ASP A 654 5.66 38.36 -6.77
CA ASP A 654 5.26 39.37 -7.74
C ASP A 654 3.76 39.71 -7.68
N VAL A 655 2.89 38.70 -7.58
CA VAL A 655 1.45 38.90 -7.38
C VAL A 655 1.19 39.64 -6.07
N VAL A 656 1.81 39.21 -4.97
CA VAL A 656 1.71 39.88 -3.68
C VAL A 656 2.20 41.32 -3.78
N GLY A 657 3.33 41.56 -4.46
CA GLY A 657 3.85 42.91 -4.71
C GLY A 657 2.90 43.79 -5.53
N ARG A 658 2.19 43.24 -6.52
CA ARG A 658 1.21 43.96 -7.35
C ARG A 658 -0.12 44.23 -6.63
N VAL A 659 -0.62 43.26 -5.88
CA VAL A 659 -1.88 43.37 -5.10
C VAL A 659 -1.71 44.31 -3.91
N LEU A 660 -0.56 44.26 -3.23
CA LEU A 660 -0.24 45.18 -2.13
C LEU A 660 0.35 46.50 -2.59
N GLY A 661 0.77 46.62 -3.86
CA GLY A 661 1.36 47.81 -4.47
C GLY A 661 0.42 48.99 -4.69
N HIS A 662 -0.83 48.92 -4.22
CA HIS A 662 -1.71 50.08 -4.03
C HIS A 662 -1.77 50.57 -2.57
N ALA A 663 -0.95 50.01 -1.66
CA ALA A 663 -0.71 50.56 -0.33
C ALA A 663 0.70 51.20 -0.30
N PRO A 664 0.80 52.52 -0.09
CA PRO A 664 2.06 53.25 -0.26
C PRO A 664 3.07 52.89 0.84
N ASP A 665 4.32 52.64 0.44
CA ASP A 665 5.57 52.85 1.20
C ASP A 665 5.51 52.75 2.74
N VAL A 666 5.13 51.59 3.29
CA VAL A 666 5.23 51.36 4.75
C VAL A 666 6.66 50.99 5.20
N VAL A 667 7.62 50.79 4.29
CA VAL A 667 9.00 50.36 4.65
C VAL A 667 10.08 51.40 4.30
N ALA A 668 9.73 52.58 3.79
CA ALA A 668 10.71 53.59 3.36
C ALA A 668 11.01 54.72 4.38
N ARG A 669 10.55 54.66 5.64
CA ARG A 669 10.92 55.63 6.68
C ARG A 669 11.70 54.99 7.81
N ALA A 670 12.98 54.75 7.56
CA ALA A 670 14.00 54.67 8.60
C ALA A 670 15.37 55.05 8.01
N SER A 671 15.63 56.35 7.89
CA SER A 671 16.99 56.90 7.89
C SER A 671 17.02 58.18 8.73
N PRO A 672 18.12 58.45 9.43
CA PRO A 672 18.17 59.34 10.60
C PRO A 672 18.28 60.81 10.20
N GLY A 673 17.88 61.69 11.11
CA GLY A 673 17.91 63.13 10.89
C GLY A 673 19.31 63.70 10.71
N GLU A 674 19.37 64.80 9.95
CA GLU A 674 20.28 65.94 10.12
C GLU A 674 19.75 67.09 9.23
N GLY A 675 19.58 68.28 9.81
CA GLY A 675 19.17 69.52 9.14
C GLY A 675 17.96 70.19 9.75
#